data_AF-A0A921IQN8-F1
#
_entry.id   AF-A0A921IQN8-F1
#
_cell.length_a   1.000
_cell.length_b   1.000
_cell.length_c   1.000
_cell.angle_alpha   90.00
_cell.angle_beta   90.00
_cell.angle_gamma   90.00
#
_symmetry.space_group_name_H-M   'P 1'
#
loop_
_entity.id
_entity.type
_entity.pdbx_description
1 polymer ?
#
loop_
_entity_poly.entity_id
_entity_poly.type
_entity_poly.pdbx_seq_one_letter_code
_entity_poly.pdbx_strand_id
1 'polypeptide(L)'
;MLHLNGTWRDQTKSLIVRGALALGIATTALGAMAAPARALDIDDLGYAKAHEVYNFTSENSTIRLQTASEVLPDTFDLRDRGVVTPVKFQNPWGTCWRFAAIAASETSLLSELGTTYADTGLDFSERHLAYFMATHLPDDDVTDESYDGQGGEGGYNALTETDDVPNPEFAEQALGYPLENAVYNYGGNVAYATSLFSSGIGPVEEWMAPYRNDEGIVYDDMFWSQAGTWTLDETLRAGSSAALEESFILPSPATFDENGAYVYDENATTAIKEQVFEGRAVSIAFCADASKPGEVSEDAYINTETWAHYTYHPAMANHVVTIVGWDDGYSKENFNAEHQPPADGAWIVKNSWGAESNEFPNKSNFGDDGYFYLSYYDQSISVIEAFDYDVDGRETDKNGTYIVNQYDYMPTNVSVNAAQEDIVRTANVFTAEDGQRLTSLSCETAQPGTTVTYEVYRLADSATDPTDGELLTRFEASYEYGGYHLEKIPAQDRGKMGFAKGDRFSVVVTMRLADDTYGILFQGAPGRQYRDLELNELRAVEDQTHAIEDQVIETMRTEYLETHPETTDAEISEYLASQEQAIADNVESVIQTQVPVFFRSVVNEGESYLYTDGAWSDMVDMLASDYLPMSDALAYDNFSIKAYADPFDHIFTDVPADEWYSACVERAADLGLMGGYGDGTFGPHDTLVREQAAQVMWNLLGEDDTDAAATEHVDVDQGAWYADAVNWAVANGVMEGYSASDTFGVGDALTREQFCSVLAKAMGADLDAQSTEILDEFPDADGISAWARTAMAWAVDNDVIDGVETEGGRELQAARVMTRAEMAKVMAAAVDTGIFAEG
;
A
#
# COMPACT_ATOMS: atom_id res chain seq x y z
N MET A 1 44.91 -15.12 -6.50
CA MET A 1 45.60 -14.25 -5.52
C MET A 1 46.47 -13.21 -6.24
N LEU A 2 45.83 -12.37 -7.08
CA LEU A 2 46.33 -11.09 -7.62
C LEU A 2 45.13 -10.47 -8.36
N HIS A 3 44.75 -9.26 -7.94
CA HIS A 3 43.82 -8.32 -8.59
C HIS A 3 42.31 -8.63 -8.55
N LEU A 4 41.73 -8.51 -7.35
CA LEU A 4 40.31 -8.16 -7.12
C LEU A 4 40.15 -6.65 -6.82
N ASN A 5 41.04 -5.81 -7.37
CA ASN A 5 41.06 -4.36 -7.10
C ASN A 5 40.42 -3.51 -8.23
N GLY A 6 39.57 -4.10 -9.07
CA GLY A 6 38.97 -3.39 -10.21
C GLY A 6 37.49 -3.68 -10.51
N THR A 7 36.89 -4.72 -9.93
CA THR A 7 35.60 -5.22 -10.43
C THR A 7 34.37 -4.58 -9.79
N TRP A 8 34.49 -3.95 -8.62
CA TRP A 8 33.32 -3.31 -8.01
C TRP A 8 33.05 -1.92 -8.58
N ARG A 9 34.10 -1.11 -8.79
CA ARG A 9 34.04 0.31 -9.19
C ARG A 9 33.63 0.51 -10.66
N ASP A 10 33.92 -0.44 -11.53
CA ASP A 10 33.58 -0.35 -12.97
C ASP A 10 32.22 -0.99 -13.29
N GLN A 11 31.81 -2.03 -12.55
CA GLN A 11 30.44 -2.57 -12.63
C GLN A 11 29.42 -1.59 -12.04
N THR A 12 29.75 -0.91 -10.93
CA THR A 12 28.90 0.16 -10.39
C THR A 12 28.87 1.37 -11.30
N LYS A 13 29.98 1.89 -11.84
CA LYS A 13 29.90 3.03 -12.79
C LYS A 13 29.01 2.74 -14.00
N SER A 14 28.98 1.50 -14.49
CA SER A 14 28.13 1.07 -15.58
C SER A 14 26.65 0.99 -15.17
N LEU A 15 26.30 0.31 -14.08
CA LEU A 15 24.91 0.12 -13.62
C LEU A 15 24.30 1.37 -12.93
N ILE A 16 25.13 2.16 -12.25
CA ILE A 16 24.75 3.39 -11.54
C ILE A 16 24.49 4.54 -12.52
N VAL A 17 25.14 4.55 -13.69
CA VAL A 17 24.77 5.47 -14.79
C VAL A 17 23.41 5.10 -15.40
N ARG A 18 22.84 3.92 -15.13
CA ARG A 18 21.65 3.40 -15.85
C ARG A 18 20.31 3.65 -15.14
N GLY A 19 20.28 3.78 -13.82
CA GLY A 19 19.17 4.48 -13.14
C GLY A 19 19.19 5.99 -13.45
N ALA A 20 20.37 6.51 -13.79
CA ALA A 20 20.59 7.90 -14.17
C ALA A 20 20.31 8.19 -15.66
N LEU A 21 20.40 7.24 -16.60
CA LEU A 21 20.05 7.52 -18.00
C LEU A 21 18.54 7.73 -18.19
N ALA A 22 17.72 7.00 -17.42
CA ALA A 22 16.30 7.33 -17.22
C ALA A 22 16.09 8.71 -16.54
N LEU A 23 17.11 9.25 -15.88
CA LEU A 23 17.10 10.52 -15.13
C LEU A 23 17.78 11.69 -15.86
N GLY A 24 18.37 11.50 -17.05
CA GLY A 24 19.11 12.57 -17.71
C GLY A 24 19.68 12.25 -19.08
N ILE A 25 18.87 12.50 -20.11
CA ILE A 25 19.14 13.42 -21.24
C ILE A 25 17.77 13.97 -21.68
N ALA A 26 17.40 15.16 -21.20
CA ALA A 26 16.31 15.97 -21.78
C ALA A 26 16.79 17.41 -21.98
N THR A 27 17.98 17.57 -22.56
CA THR A 27 18.41 18.85 -23.12
C THR A 27 18.80 18.63 -24.58
N THR A 28 17.82 18.64 -25.49
CA THR A 28 17.86 19.33 -26.80
C THR A 28 16.64 19.00 -27.68
N ALA A 29 16.10 20.04 -28.33
CA ALA A 29 15.05 20.05 -29.38
C ALA A 29 13.60 20.01 -28.86
N LEU A 30 12.63 20.87 -29.19
CA LEU A 30 12.39 21.79 -30.32
C LEU A 30 11.40 22.91 -29.93
N GLY A 31 11.40 24.02 -30.68
CA GLY A 31 10.65 25.24 -30.34
C GLY A 31 9.32 25.48 -31.06
N ALA A 32 8.45 26.18 -30.34
CA ALA A 32 7.66 27.37 -30.70
C ALA A 32 6.50 27.32 -31.75
N MET A 33 5.29 27.59 -31.20
CA MET A 33 4.14 28.40 -31.69
C MET A 33 3.06 27.75 -32.58
N ALA A 34 1.81 27.60 -32.07
CA ALA A 34 0.69 28.58 -32.10
C ALA A 34 -0.71 27.92 -31.91
N ALA A 35 -1.51 28.44 -30.96
CA ALA A 35 -2.94 28.12 -30.71
C ALA A 35 -3.87 28.36 -31.94
N PRO A 36 -5.13 27.84 -32.06
CA PRO A 36 -6.07 27.44 -30.98
C PRO A 36 -6.96 26.18 -31.20
N ALA A 37 -7.28 25.51 -30.09
CA ALA A 37 -8.37 24.58 -29.75
C ALA A 37 -7.71 23.63 -28.74
N ARG A 38 -7.85 23.88 -27.43
CA ARG A 38 -6.98 23.23 -26.43
C ARG A 38 -7.42 21.77 -26.20
N ALA A 39 -7.00 20.90 -27.11
CA ALA A 39 -6.59 19.54 -26.75
C ALA A 39 -5.47 19.64 -25.69
N LEU A 40 -5.39 18.67 -24.77
CA LEU A 40 -4.23 18.50 -23.90
C LEU A 40 -3.00 18.36 -24.81
N ASP A 41 -2.14 19.38 -24.84
CA ASP A 41 -1.00 19.44 -25.74
C ASP A 41 0.09 18.51 -25.17
N ILE A 42 0.29 17.34 -25.78
CA ILE A 42 1.29 16.35 -25.32
C ILE A 42 2.72 16.90 -25.37
N ASP A 43 2.99 17.90 -26.22
CA ASP A 43 4.29 18.60 -26.25
C ASP A 43 4.54 19.36 -24.91
N ASP A 44 3.48 19.71 -24.17
CA ASP A 44 3.54 20.28 -22.82
C ASP A 44 3.54 19.22 -21.70
N LEU A 45 3.29 17.93 -21.98
CA LEU A 45 3.27 16.83 -21.00
C LEU A 45 4.63 16.11 -20.87
N GLY A 46 5.69 16.71 -21.42
CA GLY A 46 7.03 16.09 -21.52
C GLY A 46 7.58 15.56 -20.20
N TYR A 47 8.35 14.47 -20.29
CA TYR A 47 9.05 13.75 -19.21
C TYR A 47 9.80 14.65 -18.20
N ALA A 48 10.24 15.84 -18.63
CA ALA A 48 10.81 16.86 -17.75
C ALA A 48 9.86 17.31 -16.62
N LYS A 49 8.53 17.31 -16.85
CA LYS A 49 7.51 17.64 -15.83
C LYS A 49 7.19 16.48 -14.90
N ALA A 50 7.45 15.22 -15.29
CA ALA A 50 7.31 14.07 -14.39
C ALA A 50 8.33 14.14 -13.23
N HIS A 51 9.53 14.66 -13.51
CA HIS A 51 10.52 14.97 -12.46
C HIS A 51 10.09 16.09 -11.53
N GLU A 52 9.30 17.08 -11.99
CA GLU A 52 8.82 18.19 -11.16
C GLU A 52 7.82 17.72 -10.08
N VAL A 53 7.09 16.61 -10.32
CA VAL A 53 6.13 16.05 -9.34
C VAL A 53 6.84 15.59 -8.08
N TYR A 54 7.94 14.85 -8.23
CA TYR A 54 8.72 14.31 -7.12
C TYR A 54 9.85 15.24 -6.67
N ASN A 55 10.04 16.37 -7.35
CA ASN A 55 11.06 17.39 -7.04
C ASN A 55 10.50 18.80 -7.26
N PHE A 56 9.50 19.20 -6.46
CA PHE A 56 8.96 20.55 -6.50
C PHE A 56 9.63 21.47 -5.47
N THR A 57 9.51 22.79 -5.69
CA THR A 57 10.03 23.84 -4.80
C THR A 57 8.96 24.32 -3.83
N SER A 58 9.34 24.81 -2.64
CA SER A 58 8.37 25.39 -1.70
C SER A 58 7.72 26.68 -2.23
N GLU A 59 8.36 27.39 -3.17
CA GLU A 59 7.86 28.64 -3.74
C GLU A 59 6.60 28.48 -4.62
N ASN A 60 6.38 27.29 -5.19
CA ASN A 60 5.15 26.96 -5.93
C ASN A 60 3.96 26.64 -5.00
N SER A 61 4.19 26.52 -3.69
CA SER A 61 3.11 26.34 -2.72
C SER A 61 2.64 27.71 -2.22
N THR A 62 1.40 28.10 -2.54
CA THR A 62 0.70 29.21 -1.85
C THR A 62 0.33 28.83 -0.40
N ILE A 63 0.66 27.61 -0.01
CA ILE A 63 0.51 27.06 1.32
C ILE A 63 1.55 27.72 2.19
N ARG A 64 1.06 28.62 3.04
CA ARG A 64 1.75 28.79 4.32
C ARG A 64 1.64 27.43 4.99
N LEU A 65 2.68 26.60 4.86
CA LEU A 65 2.90 25.42 5.71
C LEU A 65 2.45 25.86 7.09
N GLN A 66 1.34 25.29 7.57
CA GLN A 66 0.61 25.87 8.68
C GLN A 66 1.59 25.88 9.83
N THR A 67 2.11 27.08 10.14
CA THR A 67 3.19 27.28 11.10
C THR A 67 2.92 26.40 12.31
N ALA A 68 3.61 25.25 12.40
CA ALA A 68 3.43 24.33 13.48
C ALA A 68 3.59 25.18 14.74
N SER A 69 2.62 25.10 15.64
CA SER A 69 2.67 25.88 16.88
C SER A 69 3.84 25.46 17.78
N GLU A 70 4.61 24.45 17.35
CA GLU A 70 5.76 23.86 18.02
C GLU A 70 7.07 24.34 17.40
N VAL A 71 7.95 24.83 18.26
CA VAL A 71 9.32 25.14 17.89
C VAL A 71 10.07 23.82 17.79
N LEU A 72 10.48 23.43 16.57
CA LEU A 72 11.32 22.24 16.35
C LEU A 72 12.64 22.39 17.14
N PRO A 73 13.15 21.30 17.74
CA PRO A 73 14.43 21.34 18.44
C PRO A 73 15.61 21.47 17.47
N ASP A 74 16.72 22.05 17.94
CA ASP A 74 17.97 22.17 17.16
C ASP A 74 18.55 20.80 16.78
N THR A 75 18.22 19.75 17.53
CA THR A 75 18.67 18.37 17.30
C THR A 75 17.55 17.39 17.61
N PHE A 76 17.39 16.37 16.77
CA PHE A 76 16.39 15.33 16.98
C PHE A 76 16.83 14.01 16.32
N ASP A 77 16.47 12.89 16.95
CA ASP A 77 16.90 11.56 16.51
C ASP A 77 15.85 10.51 16.86
N LEU A 78 15.25 9.87 15.84
CA LEU A 78 14.25 8.81 16.02
C LEU A 78 14.84 7.55 16.65
N ARG A 79 16.17 7.35 16.59
CA ARG A 79 16.83 6.20 17.24
C ARG A 79 16.67 6.27 18.75
N ASP A 80 16.62 7.47 19.33
CA ASP A 80 16.41 7.65 20.77
C ASP A 80 15.00 7.23 21.23
N ARG A 81 14.03 7.17 20.30
CA ARG A 81 12.68 6.64 20.56
C ARG A 81 12.59 5.11 20.42
N GLY A 82 13.61 4.44 19.87
CA GLY A 82 13.61 2.98 19.68
C GLY A 82 12.74 2.48 18.51
N VAL A 83 12.30 3.39 17.64
CA VAL A 83 11.41 3.10 16.49
C VAL A 83 12.19 2.86 15.19
N VAL A 84 13.50 3.12 15.17
CA VAL A 84 14.35 2.87 14.00
C VAL A 84 14.89 1.44 14.06
N THR A 85 14.54 0.62 13.07
CA THR A 85 15.02 -0.76 12.95
C THR A 85 16.52 -0.82 12.59
N PRO A 86 17.22 -1.96 12.76
CA PRO A 86 18.64 -2.09 12.42
C PRO A 86 18.95 -1.77 10.94
N VAL A 87 20.18 -1.35 10.67
CA VAL A 87 20.68 -1.16 9.30
C VAL A 87 20.87 -2.52 8.63
N LYS A 88 20.20 -2.76 7.50
CA LYS A 88 20.34 -3.98 6.69
C LYS A 88 21.40 -3.82 5.59
N PHE A 89 21.69 -4.88 4.84
CA PHE A 89 22.69 -4.88 3.77
C PHE A 89 22.11 -5.29 2.40
N GLN A 90 22.06 -4.33 1.47
CA GLN A 90 21.43 -4.50 0.15
C GLN A 90 22.20 -5.41 -0.80
N ASN A 91 23.48 -5.66 -0.55
CA ASN A 91 24.27 -6.48 -1.45
C ASN A 91 23.63 -7.87 -1.57
N PRO A 92 23.54 -8.42 -2.78
CA PRO A 92 24.39 -8.08 -3.92
C PRO A 92 23.74 -7.17 -5.00
N TRP A 93 22.56 -6.61 -4.74
CA TRP A 93 21.74 -5.98 -5.77
C TRP A 93 21.66 -4.45 -5.67
N GLY A 94 21.22 -3.82 -6.77
CA GLY A 94 20.96 -2.38 -6.89
C GLY A 94 19.64 -1.92 -6.26
N THR A 95 19.39 -2.26 -4.99
CA THR A 95 18.06 -2.23 -4.35
C THR A 95 17.89 -1.19 -3.25
N CYS A 96 18.80 -0.22 -3.16
CA CYS A 96 18.80 0.82 -2.13
C CYS A 96 17.42 1.46 -1.89
N TRP A 97 16.68 1.76 -2.96
CA TRP A 97 15.34 2.36 -2.90
C TRP A 97 14.32 1.52 -2.11
N ARG A 98 14.47 0.19 -2.15
CA ARG A 98 13.61 -0.77 -1.44
C ARG A 98 13.90 -0.73 0.05
N PHE A 99 15.19 -0.76 0.41
CA PHE A 99 15.63 -0.63 1.80
C PHE A 99 15.26 0.73 2.39
N ALA A 100 15.35 1.80 1.61
CA ALA A 100 14.98 3.13 2.07
C ALA A 100 13.47 3.29 2.29
N ALA A 101 12.66 2.77 1.36
CA ALA A 101 11.20 2.71 1.52
C ALA A 101 10.82 1.88 2.75
N ILE A 102 11.31 0.64 2.85
CA ILE A 102 11.02 -0.25 3.97
C ILE A 102 11.48 0.35 5.31
N ALA A 103 12.69 0.92 5.39
CA ALA A 103 13.15 1.55 6.62
C ALA A 103 12.31 2.78 7.02
N ALA A 104 11.80 3.55 6.05
CA ALA A 104 10.85 4.61 6.31
C ALA A 104 9.52 4.04 6.83
N SER A 105 8.97 3.04 6.15
CA SER A 105 7.73 2.34 6.52
C SER A 105 7.77 1.74 7.92
N GLU A 106 8.80 0.97 8.25
CA GLU A 106 8.98 0.34 9.56
C GLU A 106 9.04 1.39 10.67
N THR A 107 9.73 2.52 10.41
CA THR A 107 9.89 3.58 11.42
C THR A 107 8.59 4.33 11.66
N SER A 108 7.84 4.65 10.60
CA SER A 108 6.52 5.28 10.70
C SER A 108 5.54 4.38 11.46
N LEU A 109 5.41 3.11 11.04
CA LEU A 109 4.48 2.15 11.65
C LEU A 109 4.78 1.92 13.15
N LEU A 110 6.05 1.77 13.54
CA LEU A 110 6.42 1.63 14.95
C LEU A 110 6.06 2.88 15.77
N SER A 111 6.21 4.06 15.17
CA SER A 111 5.87 5.34 15.80
C SER A 111 4.36 5.49 16.01
N GLU A 112 3.56 5.17 14.99
CA GLU A 112 2.09 5.22 15.01
C GLU A 112 1.50 4.22 16.00
N LEU A 113 2.03 2.99 16.03
CA LEU A 113 1.66 1.97 17.01
C LEU A 113 2.08 2.33 18.45
N GLY A 114 2.90 3.37 18.64
CA GLY A 114 3.42 3.75 19.95
C GLY A 114 4.28 2.67 20.60
N THR A 115 4.99 1.87 19.78
CA THR A 115 5.79 0.72 20.21
C THR A 115 7.25 0.87 19.79
N THR A 116 8.10 -0.13 20.08
CA THR A 116 9.53 -0.10 19.71
C THR A 116 9.93 -1.35 18.94
N TYR A 117 11.00 -1.24 18.16
CA TYR A 117 11.59 -2.40 17.49
C TYR A 117 11.98 -3.51 18.48
N ALA A 118 12.43 -3.14 19.69
CA ALA A 118 12.80 -4.10 20.72
C ALA A 118 11.62 -4.94 21.24
N ASP A 119 10.40 -4.42 21.14
CA ASP A 119 9.18 -5.09 21.59
C ASP A 119 8.54 -5.94 20.48
N THR A 120 8.64 -5.51 19.22
CA THR A 120 7.96 -6.16 18.09
C THR A 120 8.87 -7.04 17.25
N GLY A 121 10.13 -6.66 17.08
CA GLY A 121 11.04 -7.26 16.10
C GLY A 121 10.62 -7.03 14.65
N LEU A 122 9.82 -5.98 14.37
CA LEU A 122 9.32 -5.64 13.04
C LEU A 122 10.45 -5.59 12.00
N ASP A 123 10.27 -6.31 10.89
CA ASP A 123 11.26 -6.44 9.83
C ASP A 123 10.53 -6.80 8.53
N PHE A 124 10.36 -5.85 7.62
CA PHE A 124 9.68 -6.07 6.35
C PHE A 124 10.65 -6.50 5.24
N SER A 125 10.10 -7.17 4.22
CA SER A 125 10.85 -7.76 3.12
C SER A 125 11.15 -6.78 2.00
N GLU A 126 12.43 -6.51 1.76
CA GLU A 126 12.87 -5.82 0.55
C GLU A 126 12.80 -6.72 -0.70
N ARG A 127 12.84 -8.06 -0.56
CA ARG A 127 12.76 -9.01 -1.68
C ARG A 127 11.35 -9.07 -2.27
N HIS A 128 10.32 -8.91 -1.45
CA HIS A 128 8.94 -8.83 -1.90
C HIS A 128 8.69 -7.60 -2.77
N LEU A 129 8.98 -6.41 -2.22
CA LEU A 129 8.87 -5.14 -2.94
C LEU A 129 9.71 -5.15 -4.23
N ALA A 130 10.90 -5.76 -4.15
CA ALA A 130 11.80 -5.92 -5.27
C ALA A 130 11.23 -6.68 -6.46
N TYR A 131 10.63 -7.83 -6.16
CA TYR A 131 10.21 -8.78 -7.15
C TYR A 131 8.93 -8.30 -7.82
N PHE A 132 7.91 -7.98 -7.02
CA PHE A 132 6.58 -7.65 -7.55
C PHE A 132 6.50 -6.30 -8.27
N MET A 133 7.45 -5.39 -8.05
CA MET A 133 7.60 -4.20 -8.90
C MET A 133 7.90 -4.57 -10.36
N ALA A 134 8.70 -5.61 -10.57
CA ALA A 134 9.27 -5.96 -11.85
C ALA A 134 8.65 -7.22 -12.48
N THR A 135 7.53 -7.69 -11.94
CA THR A 135 6.81 -8.87 -12.45
C THR A 135 5.34 -8.56 -12.67
N HIS A 136 4.92 -8.68 -13.92
CA HIS A 136 3.53 -8.53 -14.32
C HIS A 136 2.59 -9.52 -13.61
N LEU A 137 1.31 -9.15 -13.57
CA LEU A 137 0.19 -10.02 -13.21
C LEU A 137 0.13 -11.20 -14.19
N PRO A 138 -0.15 -12.42 -13.72
CA PRO A 138 -0.28 -13.56 -14.61
C PRO A 138 -1.40 -13.35 -15.64
N ASP A 139 -1.15 -13.76 -16.90
CA ASP A 139 -2.20 -13.78 -17.92
C ASP A 139 -3.36 -14.70 -17.48
N ASP A 140 -4.60 -14.43 -17.95
CA ASP A 140 -5.89 -15.08 -17.62
C ASP A 140 -5.96 -16.63 -17.71
N ASP A 141 -4.86 -17.32 -18.02
CA ASP A 141 -4.74 -18.79 -18.06
C ASP A 141 -4.42 -19.39 -16.67
N VAL A 142 -4.23 -18.55 -15.64
CA VAL A 142 -4.24 -18.97 -14.23
C VAL A 142 -5.68 -18.95 -13.72
N THR A 143 -6.09 -19.98 -12.98
CA THR A 143 -7.49 -20.18 -12.51
C THR A 143 -7.99 -19.14 -11.49
N ASP A 144 -7.37 -17.98 -11.42
CA ASP A 144 -7.63 -16.93 -10.43
C ASP A 144 -8.51 -15.85 -11.07
N GLU A 145 -9.78 -15.76 -10.64
CA GLU A 145 -10.74 -14.78 -11.15
C GLU A 145 -10.38 -13.33 -10.75
N SER A 146 -9.38 -13.12 -9.87
CA SER A 146 -8.99 -11.80 -9.37
C SER A 146 -8.22 -10.91 -10.34
N TYR A 147 -7.81 -11.44 -11.50
CA TYR A 147 -7.02 -10.71 -12.50
C TYR A 147 -7.70 -10.59 -13.88
N ASP A 148 -8.98 -10.99 -14.01
CA ASP A 148 -9.68 -11.02 -15.31
C ASP A 148 -9.67 -9.63 -15.99
N GLY A 149 -9.05 -9.56 -17.17
CA GLY A 149 -8.92 -8.32 -17.94
C GLY A 149 -7.78 -7.39 -17.52
N GLN A 150 -7.10 -7.65 -16.41
CA GLN A 150 -5.90 -6.95 -15.94
C GLN A 150 -4.63 -7.84 -16.04
N GLY A 151 -4.76 -9.06 -16.55
CA GLY A 151 -3.63 -9.94 -16.85
C GLY A 151 -2.57 -9.25 -17.69
N GLY A 152 -1.31 -9.34 -17.25
CA GLY A 152 -0.18 -8.69 -17.91
C GLY A 152 0.24 -7.32 -17.37
N GLU A 153 -0.51 -6.70 -16.45
CA GLU A 153 -0.07 -5.42 -15.85
C GLU A 153 1.14 -5.57 -14.94
N GLY A 154 2.10 -4.65 -15.06
CA GLY A 154 3.32 -4.61 -14.26
C GLY A 154 4.60 -4.75 -15.10
N GLY A 155 5.73 -4.98 -14.42
CA GLY A 155 7.03 -5.03 -15.06
C GLY A 155 7.21 -6.26 -15.96
N TYR A 156 7.63 -6.02 -17.21
CA TYR A 156 8.09 -7.05 -18.12
C TYR A 156 9.59 -7.13 -18.13
N ASN A 157 10.12 -8.29 -17.76
CA ASN A 157 11.54 -8.54 -17.85
C ASN A 157 11.93 -8.84 -19.33
N ALA A 158 12.60 -7.89 -19.98
CA ALA A 158 13.13 -8.01 -21.33
C ALA A 158 14.05 -9.23 -21.52
N LEU A 159 14.61 -9.78 -20.44
CA LEU A 159 15.52 -10.92 -20.47
C LEU A 159 14.85 -12.29 -20.41
N THR A 160 13.61 -12.34 -19.95
CA THR A 160 12.81 -13.57 -19.97
C THR A 160 11.95 -13.67 -21.23
N GLU A 161 11.76 -12.57 -21.97
CA GLU A 161 11.20 -12.62 -23.32
C GLU A 161 12.27 -13.10 -24.30
N THR A 162 12.28 -14.41 -24.57
CA THR A 162 13.30 -15.10 -25.38
C THR A 162 13.47 -14.59 -26.80
N ASP A 163 12.53 -13.78 -27.31
CA ASP A 163 12.61 -13.18 -28.64
C ASP A 163 13.61 -12.02 -28.70
N ASP A 164 13.95 -11.41 -27.55
CA ASP A 164 14.82 -10.24 -27.49
C ASP A 164 16.30 -10.63 -27.26
N VAL A 165 16.63 -11.72 -26.53
CA VAL A 165 18.02 -12.11 -26.17
C VAL A 165 18.68 -13.12 -27.13
N PRO A 166 19.75 -12.76 -27.89
CA PRO A 166 20.38 -13.66 -28.86
C PRO A 166 21.02 -14.91 -28.24
N ASN A 167 21.70 -14.77 -27.10
CA ASN A 167 22.40 -15.86 -26.42
C ASN A 167 22.21 -15.79 -24.89
N PRO A 168 21.06 -16.24 -24.37
CA PRO A 168 20.73 -16.10 -22.95
C PRO A 168 21.66 -16.90 -22.03
N GLU A 169 22.06 -18.12 -22.42
CA GLU A 169 22.98 -18.95 -21.63
C GLU A 169 24.34 -18.25 -21.43
N PHE A 170 24.87 -17.60 -22.47
CA PHE A 170 26.10 -16.84 -22.35
C PHE A 170 25.93 -15.59 -21.49
N ALA A 171 24.79 -14.88 -21.60
CA ALA A 171 24.52 -13.72 -20.77
C ALA A 171 24.49 -14.09 -19.27
N GLU A 172 23.85 -15.20 -18.90
CA GLU A 172 23.89 -15.72 -17.52
C GLU A 172 25.31 -15.99 -17.04
N GLN A 173 26.13 -16.60 -17.89
CA GLN A 173 27.51 -16.90 -17.57
C GLN A 173 28.36 -15.63 -17.41
N ALA A 174 28.19 -14.65 -18.30
CA ALA A 174 28.91 -13.38 -18.24
C ALA A 174 28.50 -12.55 -17.01
N LEU A 175 27.24 -12.63 -16.59
CA LEU A 175 26.70 -11.94 -15.41
C LEU A 175 27.00 -12.68 -14.10
N GLY A 176 27.12 -14.01 -14.13
CA GLY A 176 27.33 -14.86 -12.96
C GLY A 176 26.04 -15.15 -12.17
N TYR A 177 24.86 -14.94 -12.76
CA TYR A 177 23.56 -15.22 -12.14
C TYR A 177 22.46 -15.49 -13.20
N PRO A 178 21.37 -16.21 -12.84
CA PRO A 178 20.22 -16.44 -13.73
C PRO A 178 19.57 -15.15 -14.25
N LEU A 179 19.17 -15.08 -15.53
CA LEU A 179 18.64 -13.85 -16.14
C LEU A 179 17.37 -13.32 -15.46
N GLU A 180 16.55 -14.22 -14.93
CA GLU A 180 15.35 -13.87 -14.15
C GLU A 180 15.67 -13.04 -12.90
N ASN A 181 16.88 -13.14 -12.34
CA ASN A 181 17.32 -12.34 -11.20
C ASN A 181 17.75 -10.92 -11.58
N ALA A 182 17.87 -10.58 -12.87
CA ALA A 182 18.31 -9.26 -13.31
C ALA A 182 17.36 -8.12 -12.88
N VAL A 183 16.09 -8.42 -12.63
CA VAL A 183 15.09 -7.48 -12.12
C VAL A 183 15.50 -6.80 -10.81
N TYR A 184 16.35 -7.46 -10.02
CA TYR A 184 16.87 -6.90 -8.78
C TYR A 184 17.92 -5.79 -9.00
N ASN A 185 18.50 -5.71 -10.19
CA ASN A 185 19.38 -4.61 -10.60
C ASN A 185 18.63 -3.48 -11.30
N TYR A 186 17.32 -3.60 -11.49
CA TYR A 186 16.51 -2.47 -11.92
C TYR A 186 16.43 -1.46 -10.78
N GLY A 187 17.12 -0.34 -10.98
CA GLY A 187 17.07 0.81 -10.08
C GLY A 187 15.65 1.37 -10.00
N GLY A 188 15.42 2.23 -9.03
CA GLY A 188 14.10 2.80 -8.80
C GLY A 188 14.13 3.86 -7.72
N ASN A 189 12.94 4.32 -7.36
CA ASN A 189 12.74 5.26 -6.26
C ASN A 189 11.55 4.80 -5.40
N VAL A 190 11.25 5.57 -4.36
CA VAL A 190 10.24 5.21 -3.36
C VAL A 190 8.80 5.27 -3.85
N ALA A 191 8.50 5.95 -4.96
CA ALA A 191 7.16 6.00 -5.53
C ALA A 191 6.64 4.61 -5.97
N TYR A 192 7.55 3.71 -6.36
CA TYR A 192 7.17 2.32 -6.63
C TYR A 192 6.64 1.59 -5.40
N ALA A 193 7.14 1.93 -4.20
CA ALA A 193 6.61 1.38 -2.97
C ALA A 193 5.20 1.93 -2.70
N THR A 194 4.97 3.22 -2.90
CA THR A 194 3.63 3.84 -2.82
C THR A 194 2.64 3.16 -3.74
N SER A 195 2.97 3.00 -5.03
CA SER A 195 2.12 2.34 -6.01
C SER A 195 1.78 0.90 -5.59
N LEU A 196 2.78 0.08 -5.24
CA LEU A 196 2.54 -1.32 -4.83
C LEU A 196 1.77 -1.46 -3.51
N PHE A 197 2.17 -0.72 -2.48
CA PHE A 197 1.51 -0.79 -1.17
C PHE A 197 0.06 -0.29 -1.26
N SER A 198 -0.20 0.75 -2.07
CA SER A 198 -1.58 1.16 -2.36
C SER A 198 -2.37 0.05 -3.07
N SER A 199 -1.74 -0.75 -3.94
CA SER A 199 -2.41 -1.87 -4.60
C SER A 199 -2.69 -3.07 -3.70
N GLY A 200 -2.36 -3.01 -2.40
CA GLY A 200 -2.43 -4.14 -1.48
C GLY A 200 -1.30 -5.15 -1.67
N ILE A 201 -0.25 -4.78 -2.41
CA ILE A 201 0.93 -5.60 -2.66
C ILE A 201 2.01 -5.17 -1.68
N GLY A 202 2.02 -5.81 -0.51
CA GLY A 202 2.98 -5.54 0.55
C GLY A 202 2.63 -4.35 1.45
N PRO A 203 3.58 -3.95 2.32
CA PRO A 203 4.78 -4.71 2.65
C PRO A 203 4.43 -6.03 3.35
N VAL A 204 5.30 -7.04 3.24
CA VAL A 204 5.20 -8.30 4.01
C VAL A 204 6.38 -8.44 4.95
N GLU A 205 6.24 -9.26 5.99
CA GLU A 205 7.34 -9.59 6.89
C GLU A 205 8.51 -10.28 6.16
N GLU A 206 9.75 -9.97 6.56
CA GLU A 206 11.00 -10.49 5.99
C GLU A 206 11.07 -12.02 6.04
N TRP A 207 10.48 -12.67 7.05
CA TRP A 207 10.47 -14.13 7.11
C TRP A 207 9.59 -14.79 6.02
N MET A 208 8.64 -14.07 5.43
CA MET A 208 7.81 -14.55 4.33
C MET A 208 8.56 -14.54 3.00
N ALA A 209 9.36 -13.50 2.77
CA ALA A 209 10.19 -13.35 1.57
C ALA A 209 11.62 -12.88 1.95
N PRO A 210 12.47 -13.75 2.50
CA PRO A 210 13.77 -13.32 3.01
C PRO A 210 14.68 -12.78 1.90
N TYR A 211 15.42 -11.71 2.18
CA TYR A 211 16.39 -11.09 1.27
C TYR A 211 17.65 -11.95 1.08
N ARG A 212 17.47 -13.09 0.42
CA ARG A 212 18.50 -14.08 0.05
C ARG A 212 17.97 -14.98 -1.06
N ASN A 213 18.86 -15.68 -1.75
CA ASN A 213 18.45 -16.82 -2.57
C ASN A 213 17.93 -17.96 -1.69
N ASP A 214 16.99 -18.75 -2.23
CA ASP A 214 16.31 -19.83 -1.52
C ASP A 214 17.28 -20.90 -1.01
N GLU A 215 18.36 -21.15 -1.75
CA GLU A 215 19.40 -22.12 -1.39
C GLU A 215 20.29 -21.67 -0.23
N GLY A 216 20.26 -20.38 0.15
CA GLY A 216 21.14 -19.81 1.16
C GLY A 216 22.63 -19.82 0.75
N ILE A 217 22.91 -19.66 -0.55
CA ILE A 217 24.27 -19.52 -1.08
C ILE A 217 24.84 -18.17 -0.64
N VAL A 218 26.01 -18.22 -0.03
CA VAL A 218 26.72 -17.04 0.49
C VAL A 218 27.98 -16.78 -0.34
N TYR A 219 28.26 -15.50 -0.59
CA TYR A 219 29.51 -15.04 -1.18
C TYR A 219 30.49 -14.60 -0.07
N ASP A 220 31.59 -15.35 0.07
CA ASP A 220 32.73 -15.08 0.98
C ASP A 220 32.34 -14.79 2.45
N ASP A 221 31.26 -15.40 2.95
CA ASP A 221 30.67 -15.11 4.28
C ASP A 221 30.30 -13.63 4.50
N MET A 222 30.16 -12.85 3.42
CA MET A 222 29.90 -11.41 3.47
C MET A 222 28.45 -11.04 3.16
N PHE A 223 27.88 -11.61 2.08
CA PHE A 223 26.51 -11.32 1.64
C PHE A 223 25.93 -12.50 0.86
N TRP A 224 24.63 -12.50 0.61
CA TRP A 224 23.97 -13.55 -0.18
C TRP A 224 24.37 -13.49 -1.65
N SER A 225 24.62 -14.65 -2.25
CA SER A 225 25.03 -14.71 -3.65
C SER A 225 23.89 -14.33 -4.60
N GLN A 226 24.24 -13.70 -5.73
CA GLN A 226 23.33 -13.48 -6.87
C GLN A 226 22.94 -14.80 -7.55
N ALA A 227 23.79 -15.83 -7.39
CA ALA A 227 23.47 -17.18 -7.83
C ALA A 227 22.36 -17.80 -6.98
N GLY A 228 21.62 -18.74 -7.57
CA GLY A 228 20.46 -19.39 -6.95
C GLY A 228 19.15 -18.70 -7.31
N THR A 229 18.06 -19.18 -6.70
CA THR A 229 16.71 -18.71 -6.98
C THR A 229 16.36 -17.49 -6.13
N TRP A 230 16.03 -16.38 -6.79
CA TRP A 230 15.52 -15.17 -6.15
C TRP A 230 14.05 -14.88 -6.50
N THR A 231 13.44 -15.62 -7.41
CA THR A 231 12.01 -15.46 -7.75
C THR A 231 11.11 -15.75 -6.54
N LEU A 232 9.91 -15.16 -6.49
CA LEU A 232 8.95 -15.42 -5.41
C LEU A 232 7.73 -16.17 -5.94
N ASP A 233 7.08 -16.91 -5.04
CA ASP A 233 5.80 -17.54 -5.30
C ASP A 233 4.72 -16.47 -5.44
N GLU A 234 3.87 -16.62 -6.45
CA GLU A 234 2.78 -15.68 -6.76
C GLU A 234 1.79 -15.52 -5.60
N THR A 235 1.65 -16.54 -4.73
CA THR A 235 0.80 -16.46 -3.52
C THR A 235 1.23 -15.38 -2.53
N LEU A 236 2.44 -14.82 -2.67
CA LEU A 236 2.92 -13.71 -1.86
C LEU A 236 2.51 -12.33 -2.40
N ARG A 237 1.97 -12.21 -3.63
CA ARG A 237 1.68 -10.91 -4.25
C ARG A 237 0.72 -10.08 -3.39
N ALA A 238 -0.45 -10.65 -3.07
CA ALA A 238 -1.49 -9.99 -2.27
C ALA A 238 -1.25 -10.10 -0.75
N GLY A 239 -0.03 -10.39 -0.31
CA GLY A 239 0.32 -10.34 1.11
C GLY A 239 0.54 -8.90 1.55
N SER A 240 -0.06 -8.49 2.66
CA SER A 240 0.17 -7.18 3.28
C SER A 240 0.10 -7.29 4.80
N SER A 241 1.15 -6.85 5.48
CA SER A 241 1.28 -6.83 6.95
C SER A 241 0.93 -5.46 7.54
N ALA A 242 0.85 -4.43 6.70
CA ALA A 242 0.47 -3.08 7.08
C ALA A 242 -0.21 -2.40 5.89
N ALA A 243 -1.33 -1.71 6.14
CA ALA A 243 -2.06 -0.99 5.10
C ALA A 243 -1.55 0.46 5.02
N LEU A 244 -1.08 0.87 3.84
CA LEU A 244 -0.70 2.25 3.59
C LEU A 244 -1.93 3.15 3.72
N GLU A 245 -1.85 4.18 4.55
CA GLU A 245 -2.89 5.21 4.70
C GLU A 245 -2.53 6.45 3.88
N GLU A 246 -1.30 6.93 4.00
CA GLU A 246 -0.86 8.14 3.31
C GLU A 246 0.60 8.03 2.86
N SER A 247 0.92 8.62 1.72
CA SER A 247 2.28 8.97 1.36
C SER A 247 2.40 10.49 1.18
N PHE A 248 3.56 11.04 1.53
CA PHE A 248 3.81 12.48 1.46
C PHE A 248 4.99 12.75 0.53
N ILE A 249 4.72 13.27 -0.65
CA ILE A 249 5.74 13.81 -1.56
C ILE A 249 6.14 15.20 -1.04
N LEU A 250 7.38 15.33 -0.60
CA LEU A 250 7.90 16.54 0.04
C LEU A 250 8.77 17.36 -0.92
N PRO A 251 8.84 18.70 -0.73
CA PRO A 251 9.69 19.57 -1.54
C PRO A 251 11.19 19.28 -1.32
N SER A 252 12.00 19.54 -2.35
CA SER A 252 13.47 19.35 -2.24
C SER A 252 14.20 20.56 -1.65
N PRO A 253 15.11 20.35 -0.68
CA PRO A 253 16.07 21.38 -0.27
C PRO A 253 17.03 21.81 -1.38
N ALA A 254 17.22 20.98 -2.40
CA ALA A 254 18.11 21.23 -3.53
C ALA A 254 17.32 21.71 -4.75
N THR A 255 17.22 23.03 -4.92
CA THR A 255 16.51 23.66 -6.04
C THR A 255 17.48 24.38 -6.98
N PHE A 256 17.01 24.73 -8.18
CA PHE A 256 17.81 25.41 -9.19
C PHE A 256 17.02 26.56 -9.82
N ASP A 257 17.65 27.71 -9.98
CA ASP A 257 17.05 28.86 -10.66
C ASP A 257 16.93 28.63 -12.19
N GLU A 258 16.30 29.57 -12.90
CA GLU A 258 16.13 29.51 -14.37
C GLU A 258 17.46 29.39 -15.16
N ASN A 259 18.61 29.69 -14.53
CA ASN A 259 19.94 29.58 -15.11
C ASN A 259 20.67 28.29 -14.70
N GLY A 260 20.00 27.40 -13.95
CA GLY A 260 20.57 26.18 -13.40
C GLY A 260 21.50 26.41 -12.21
N ALA A 261 21.45 27.59 -11.57
CA ALA A 261 22.25 27.86 -10.38
C ALA A 261 21.56 27.31 -9.13
N TYR A 262 22.32 26.62 -8.28
CA TYR A 262 21.83 26.05 -7.03
C TYR A 262 21.24 27.11 -6.09
N VAL A 263 20.06 26.80 -5.55
CA VAL A 263 19.35 27.56 -4.52
C VAL A 263 18.90 26.60 -3.43
N TYR A 264 19.32 26.88 -2.19
CA TYR A 264 18.90 26.13 -1.03
C TYR A 264 17.49 26.54 -0.57
N ASP A 265 16.62 25.56 -0.37
CA ASP A 265 15.26 25.76 0.15
C ASP A 265 15.15 25.37 1.64
N GLU A 266 15.12 26.37 2.50
CA GLU A 266 15.01 26.21 3.96
C GLU A 266 13.61 25.74 4.39
N ASN A 267 12.55 26.08 3.65
CA ASN A 267 11.20 25.62 3.95
C ASN A 267 11.07 24.12 3.67
N ALA A 268 11.72 23.64 2.60
CA ALA A 268 11.77 22.22 2.31
C ALA A 268 12.50 21.43 3.41
N THR A 269 13.61 21.97 3.92
CA THR A 269 14.29 21.41 5.09
C THR A 269 13.36 21.38 6.31
N THR A 270 12.55 22.43 6.51
CA THR A 270 11.60 22.48 7.62
C THR A 270 10.50 21.41 7.49
N ALA A 271 9.92 21.25 6.30
CA ALA A 271 8.90 20.24 6.01
C ALA A 271 9.41 18.81 6.30
N ILE A 272 10.64 18.49 5.89
CA ILE A 272 11.27 17.19 6.18
C ILE A 272 11.42 17.01 7.71
N LYS A 273 11.86 18.04 8.44
CA LYS A 273 12.00 17.95 9.90
C LYS A 273 10.66 17.74 10.61
N GLU A 274 9.59 18.35 10.12
CA GLU A 274 8.24 18.18 10.68
C GLU A 274 7.80 16.71 10.58
N GLN A 275 7.96 16.08 9.41
CA GLN A 275 7.66 14.65 9.23
C GLN A 275 8.50 13.76 10.17
N VAL A 276 9.81 13.99 10.22
CA VAL A 276 10.70 13.25 11.13
C VAL A 276 10.31 13.45 12.59
N PHE A 277 9.90 14.66 12.99
CA PHE A 277 9.50 14.97 14.36
C PHE A 277 8.19 14.26 14.77
N GLU A 278 7.25 14.15 13.83
CA GLU A 278 5.97 13.44 13.97
C GLU A 278 6.17 11.92 14.08
N GLY A 279 7.36 11.39 13.77
CA GLY A 279 7.67 9.97 13.86
C GLY A 279 7.88 9.29 12.51
N ARG A 280 7.70 10.02 11.41
CA ARG A 280 7.83 9.50 10.05
C ARG A 280 9.24 9.70 9.53
N ALA A 281 9.99 8.62 9.39
CA ALA A 281 11.30 8.70 8.75
C ALA A 281 11.12 8.99 7.25
N VAL A 282 12.03 9.78 6.66
CA VAL A 282 11.85 10.34 5.31
C VAL A 282 12.86 9.72 4.36
N SER A 283 12.39 9.10 3.28
CA SER A 283 13.27 8.59 2.23
C SER A 283 13.71 9.71 1.29
N ILE A 284 14.97 9.68 0.85
CA ILE A 284 15.55 10.61 -0.12
C ILE A 284 16.46 9.90 -1.10
N ALA A 285 16.50 10.37 -2.34
CA ALA A 285 17.54 10.05 -3.32
C ALA A 285 18.64 11.13 -3.30
N PHE A 286 19.90 10.72 -3.50
CA PHE A 286 21.03 11.65 -3.63
C PHE A 286 22.21 10.99 -4.37
N CYS A 287 23.22 11.78 -4.72
CA CYS A 287 24.46 11.29 -5.31
C CYS A 287 25.42 10.82 -4.21
N ALA A 288 25.43 9.52 -3.93
CA ALA A 288 26.26 8.95 -2.88
C ALA A 288 27.71 8.70 -3.32
N ASP A 289 28.60 8.77 -2.33
CA ASP A 289 30.00 8.39 -2.43
C ASP A 289 30.26 7.26 -1.45
N ALA A 290 30.55 6.07 -2.00
CA ALA A 290 30.75 4.84 -1.24
C ALA A 290 32.21 4.65 -0.77
N SER A 291 33.06 5.67 -0.85
CA SER A 291 34.48 5.59 -0.46
C SER A 291 34.64 5.15 1.00
N LYS A 292 35.59 4.24 1.24
CA LYS A 292 35.96 3.74 2.58
C LYS A 292 37.24 4.41 3.10
N PRO A 293 37.56 4.29 4.40
CA PRO A 293 38.80 4.83 4.95
C PRO A 293 40.04 4.38 4.15
N GLY A 294 40.77 5.36 3.60
CA GLY A 294 41.94 5.12 2.74
C GLY A 294 41.65 5.03 1.24
N GLU A 295 40.38 5.06 0.84
CA GLU A 295 39.93 5.26 -0.53
C GLU A 295 39.57 6.73 -0.72
N VAL A 296 39.93 7.30 -1.86
CA VAL A 296 39.55 8.67 -2.24
C VAL A 296 38.86 8.57 -3.59
N SER A 297 37.62 9.04 -3.66
CA SER A 297 36.91 9.29 -4.91
C SER A 297 37.48 10.53 -5.60
N GLU A 298 37.29 10.63 -6.91
CA GLU A 298 37.75 11.81 -7.66
C GLU A 298 37.06 13.09 -7.15
N ASP A 299 35.78 12.98 -6.82
CA ASP A 299 34.95 14.09 -6.37
C ASP A 299 35.01 14.33 -4.86
N ALA A 300 35.46 13.36 -4.07
CA ALA A 300 35.62 13.45 -2.61
C ALA A 300 34.37 14.03 -1.90
N TYR A 301 33.20 13.42 -2.10
CA TYR A 301 31.97 13.88 -1.43
C TYR A 301 31.88 13.46 0.03
N ILE A 302 32.50 12.35 0.41
CA ILE A 302 32.45 11.85 1.79
C ILE A 302 33.78 12.05 2.53
N ASN A 303 33.71 12.57 3.75
CA ASN A 303 34.81 12.51 4.71
C ASN A 303 34.69 11.22 5.51
N THR A 304 35.58 10.26 5.26
CA THR A 304 35.55 8.92 5.89
C THR A 304 36.07 8.90 7.33
N GLU A 305 36.61 10.01 7.85
CA GLU A 305 36.99 10.12 9.28
C GLU A 305 35.80 10.48 10.18
N THR A 306 34.85 11.25 9.65
CA THR A 306 33.67 11.77 10.36
C THR A 306 32.36 11.22 9.83
N TRP A 307 32.40 10.49 8.71
CA TRP A 307 31.24 10.03 7.94
C TRP A 307 30.28 11.17 7.59
N ALA A 308 30.84 12.29 7.15
CA ALA A 308 30.10 13.47 6.70
C ALA A 308 30.11 13.54 5.17
N HIS A 309 28.93 13.51 4.54
CA HIS A 309 28.76 13.50 3.09
C HIS A 309 28.17 14.82 2.58
N TYR A 310 28.77 15.36 1.52
CA TYR A 310 28.27 16.55 0.84
C TYR A 310 28.58 16.54 -0.67
N THR A 311 27.54 16.34 -1.49
CA THR A 311 27.57 16.60 -2.93
C THR A 311 27.46 18.10 -3.19
N TYR A 312 28.61 18.75 -3.41
CA TYR A 312 28.74 20.20 -3.48
C TYR A 312 28.47 20.81 -4.87
N HIS A 313 28.01 20.02 -5.83
CA HIS A 313 27.62 20.49 -7.17
C HIS A 313 26.46 19.65 -7.72
N PRO A 314 25.72 20.13 -8.73
CA PRO A 314 24.61 19.37 -9.30
C PRO A 314 25.12 18.04 -9.84
N ALA A 315 24.59 16.95 -9.29
CA ALA A 315 24.93 15.59 -9.69
C ALA A 315 23.68 14.72 -9.64
N MET A 316 23.67 13.69 -10.47
CA MET A 316 22.52 12.79 -10.57
C MET A 316 22.47 11.88 -9.36
N ALA A 317 21.27 11.76 -8.77
CA ALA A 317 21.06 10.84 -7.68
C ALA A 317 21.29 9.39 -8.13
N ASN A 318 21.92 8.62 -7.25
CA ASN A 318 22.43 7.30 -7.58
C ASN A 318 22.24 6.28 -6.44
N HIS A 319 21.69 6.73 -5.32
CA HIS A 319 21.45 5.97 -4.11
C HIS A 319 20.27 6.59 -3.37
N VAL A 320 19.53 5.75 -2.63
CA VAL A 320 18.36 6.15 -1.85
C VAL A 320 18.55 5.71 -0.40
N VAL A 321 18.23 6.58 0.54
CA VAL A 321 18.50 6.43 1.98
C VAL A 321 17.38 7.04 2.81
N THR A 322 17.35 6.76 4.11
CA THR A 322 16.30 7.25 5.02
C THR A 322 16.86 8.24 6.03
N ILE A 323 16.33 9.45 6.07
CA ILE A 323 16.56 10.45 7.12
C ILE A 323 15.79 10.01 8.38
N VAL A 324 16.50 9.87 9.49
CA VAL A 324 15.94 9.47 10.79
C VAL A 324 16.14 10.54 11.88
N GLY A 325 16.74 11.67 11.53
CA GLY A 325 17.05 12.73 12.48
C GLY A 325 17.83 13.88 11.86
N TRP A 326 18.19 14.86 12.67
CA TRP A 326 18.95 16.03 12.26
C TRP A 326 19.73 16.66 13.41
N ASP A 327 20.78 17.42 13.07
CA ASP A 327 21.56 18.25 13.98
C ASP A 327 21.92 19.59 13.32
N ASP A 328 21.26 20.66 13.72
CA ASP A 328 21.49 22.03 13.23
C ASP A 328 22.88 22.58 13.61
N GLY A 329 23.47 22.04 14.67
CA GLY A 329 24.81 22.37 15.15
C GLY A 329 25.92 21.51 14.56
N TYR A 330 25.62 20.59 13.64
CA TYR A 330 26.62 19.73 13.05
C TYR A 330 27.63 20.55 12.24
N SER A 331 28.85 20.66 12.78
CA SER A 331 29.89 21.54 12.27
C SER A 331 30.24 21.23 10.81
N LYS A 332 30.22 22.25 9.96
CA LYS A 332 30.68 22.14 8.56
C LYS A 332 32.14 21.71 8.41
N GLU A 333 32.93 21.87 9.46
CA GLU A 333 34.33 21.43 9.51
C GLU A 333 34.46 19.90 9.58
N ASN A 334 33.36 19.17 9.81
CA ASN A 334 33.34 17.72 9.73
C ASN A 334 33.35 17.22 8.28
N PHE A 335 32.93 18.02 7.30
CA PHE A 335 32.95 17.66 5.88
C PHE A 335 34.35 17.85 5.28
N ASN A 336 34.56 17.40 4.04
CA ASN A 336 35.85 17.51 3.37
C ASN A 336 36.32 18.97 3.28
N ALA A 337 37.57 19.22 3.70
CA ALA A 337 38.09 20.57 3.87
C ALA A 337 38.18 21.38 2.55
N GLU A 338 38.27 20.70 1.40
CA GLU A 338 38.26 21.35 0.08
C GLU A 338 36.84 21.68 -0.39
N HIS A 339 35.83 21.06 0.21
CA HIS A 339 34.42 21.07 -0.20
C HIS A 339 33.49 21.13 1.02
N GLN A 340 33.59 22.19 1.82
CA GLN A 340 32.72 22.39 2.98
C GLN A 340 31.37 23.01 2.59
N PRO A 341 30.26 22.63 3.26
CA PRO A 341 29.00 23.32 3.07
C PRO A 341 29.06 24.77 3.56
N PRO A 342 28.14 25.63 3.10
CA PRO A 342 28.17 27.05 3.41
C PRO A 342 27.97 27.36 4.91
N ALA A 343 27.24 26.51 5.64
CA ALA A 343 27.02 26.63 7.08
C ALA A 343 26.93 25.24 7.75
N ASP A 344 26.80 25.26 9.08
CA ASP A 344 26.54 24.07 9.90
C ASP A 344 25.12 23.52 9.64
N GLY A 345 24.90 22.27 10.00
CA GLY A 345 23.61 21.59 9.86
C GLY A 345 23.68 20.34 8.99
N ALA A 346 23.19 19.21 9.50
CA ALA A 346 23.16 17.95 8.79
C ALA A 346 21.97 17.06 9.18
N TRP A 347 21.56 16.22 8.24
CA TRP A 347 20.68 15.08 8.45
C TRP A 347 21.44 13.91 9.06
N ILE A 348 20.77 13.14 9.91
CA ILE A 348 21.21 11.82 10.38
C ILE A 348 20.56 10.79 9.48
N VAL A 349 21.37 10.02 8.75
CA VAL A 349 20.89 9.17 7.66
C VAL A 349 21.17 7.69 7.97
N LYS A 350 20.13 6.87 7.88
CA LYS A 350 20.17 5.41 7.89
C LYS A 350 20.45 4.91 6.47
N ASN A 351 21.52 4.13 6.31
CA ASN A 351 21.91 3.55 5.04
C ASN A 351 21.47 2.08 4.91
N SER A 352 21.78 1.45 3.76
CA SER A 352 21.51 0.04 3.42
C SER A 352 22.80 -0.73 3.12
N TRP A 353 23.94 -0.28 3.64
CA TRP A 353 25.26 -0.85 3.38
C TRP A 353 25.80 -1.70 4.54
N GLY A 354 24.94 -2.14 5.46
CA GLY A 354 25.28 -2.90 6.65
C GLY A 354 25.92 -2.04 7.75
N ALA A 355 26.12 -2.65 8.92
CA ALA A 355 26.65 -2.02 10.13
C ALA A 355 27.74 -2.88 10.80
N GLU A 356 28.63 -2.29 11.59
CA GLU A 356 29.78 -3.01 12.17
C GLU A 356 29.34 -3.90 13.33
N SER A 357 28.32 -3.44 14.07
CA SER A 357 27.71 -4.13 15.20
C SER A 357 26.89 -5.35 14.80
N ASN A 358 26.50 -5.45 13.52
CA ASN A 358 25.73 -6.55 13.00
C ASN A 358 26.56 -7.82 12.75
N GLU A 359 25.87 -8.95 12.68
CA GLU A 359 26.41 -10.20 12.14
C GLU A 359 25.99 -10.39 10.68
N PHE A 360 26.53 -11.43 10.02
CA PHE A 360 26.05 -11.84 8.71
C PHE A 360 24.52 -12.03 8.76
N PRO A 361 23.75 -11.54 7.77
CA PRO A 361 24.19 -10.97 6.49
C PRO A 361 24.43 -9.46 6.50
N ASN A 362 24.17 -8.75 7.61
CA ASN A 362 24.10 -7.29 7.62
C ASN A 362 25.39 -6.60 8.10
N LYS A 363 26.52 -7.31 8.10
CA LYS A 363 27.78 -6.82 8.64
C LYS A 363 28.59 -6.01 7.62
N SER A 364 28.97 -4.79 7.97
CA SER A 364 29.82 -3.92 7.16
C SER A 364 30.48 -2.82 7.99
N ASN A 365 31.62 -2.30 7.55
CA ASN A 365 32.34 -1.24 8.27
C ASN A 365 32.12 0.15 7.65
N PHE A 366 30.91 0.38 7.10
CA PHE A 366 30.55 1.68 6.53
C PHE A 366 29.83 2.55 7.57
N GLY A 367 30.16 3.84 7.60
CA GLY A 367 29.48 4.80 8.47
C GLY A 367 29.82 4.63 9.95
N ASP A 368 29.11 5.41 10.77
CA ASP A 368 28.97 5.20 12.21
C ASP A 368 27.89 4.14 12.43
N ASP A 369 28.30 2.88 12.39
CA ASP A 369 27.43 1.71 12.49
C ASP A 369 26.29 1.68 11.45
N GLY A 370 26.63 1.99 10.20
CA GLY A 370 25.66 2.06 9.09
C GLY A 370 24.96 3.41 8.93
N TYR A 371 25.22 4.38 9.82
CA TYR A 371 24.70 5.75 9.74
C TYR A 371 25.76 6.74 9.25
N PHE A 372 25.34 7.86 8.68
CA PHE A 372 26.23 8.96 8.32
C PHE A 372 25.49 10.31 8.40
N TYR A 373 26.25 11.40 8.33
CA TYR A 373 25.71 12.75 8.29
C TYR A 373 25.68 13.27 6.86
N LEU A 374 24.54 13.79 6.42
CA LEU A 374 24.37 14.41 5.10
C LEU A 374 24.10 15.90 5.27
N SER A 375 24.88 16.76 4.62
CA SER A 375 24.68 18.22 4.68
C SER A 375 23.26 18.62 4.24
N TYR A 376 22.63 19.60 4.91
CA TYR A 376 21.38 20.21 4.42
C TYR A 376 21.53 20.86 3.04
N TYR A 377 22.76 21.22 2.68
CA TYR A 377 23.09 21.96 1.46
C TYR A 377 23.46 21.05 0.29
N ASP A 378 23.34 19.73 0.44
CA ASP A 378 23.59 18.78 -0.64
C ASP A 378 22.79 19.15 -1.88
N GLN A 379 23.46 19.22 -3.05
CA GLN A 379 22.86 19.71 -4.28
C GLN A 379 22.24 18.61 -5.15
N SER A 380 22.16 17.38 -4.64
CA SER A 380 21.64 16.22 -5.35
C SER A 380 20.41 15.57 -4.70
N ILE A 381 19.99 16.09 -3.54
CA ILE A 381 18.79 15.59 -2.84
C ILE A 381 17.57 15.73 -3.76
N SER A 382 16.87 14.62 -3.94
CA SER A 382 15.71 14.50 -4.82
C SER A 382 14.81 13.36 -4.35
N VAL A 383 13.59 13.28 -4.88
CA VAL A 383 12.60 12.21 -4.66
C VAL A 383 12.42 11.90 -3.18
N ILE A 384 11.69 12.80 -2.51
CA ILE A 384 11.58 12.83 -1.07
C ILE A 384 10.17 12.38 -0.69
N GLU A 385 10.08 11.31 0.08
CA GLU A 385 8.79 10.73 0.45
C GLU A 385 8.78 10.22 1.89
N ALA A 386 7.65 10.38 2.57
CA ALA A 386 7.34 9.80 3.86
C ALA A 386 6.05 8.98 3.77
N PHE A 387 5.84 8.07 4.73
CA PHE A 387 4.68 7.16 4.75
C PHE A 387 3.96 7.23 6.10
N ASP A 388 2.64 7.03 6.06
CA ASP A 388 1.73 6.83 7.19
C ASP A 388 0.93 5.53 6.99
N TYR A 389 0.65 4.79 8.06
CA TYR A 389 -0.06 3.52 8.00
C TYR A 389 -1.33 3.52 8.87
N ASP A 390 -2.35 2.81 8.39
CA ASP A 390 -3.62 2.67 9.11
C ASP A 390 -3.46 1.71 10.30
N VAL A 391 -3.19 2.28 11.48
CA VAL A 391 -3.02 1.52 12.75
C VAL A 391 -4.29 1.37 13.56
N ASP A 392 -5.30 2.20 13.30
CA ASP A 392 -6.61 2.15 13.98
C ASP A 392 -7.47 0.98 13.49
N GLY A 393 -6.97 0.24 12.49
CA GLY A 393 -7.55 -0.98 11.95
C GLY A 393 -8.68 -0.70 10.96
N ARG A 394 -8.65 -1.44 9.85
CA ARG A 394 -9.88 -1.87 9.18
C ARG A 394 -10.50 -2.92 10.10
N GLU A 395 -11.76 -2.75 10.51
CA GLU A 395 -12.48 -3.70 11.35
C GLU A 395 -12.53 -5.07 10.64
N THR A 396 -11.51 -5.90 10.82
CA THR A 396 -11.36 -7.17 10.09
C THR A 396 -11.60 -8.30 11.07
N ASP A 397 -12.86 -8.54 11.37
CA ASP A 397 -13.33 -9.68 12.16
C ASP A 397 -13.34 -11.01 11.37
N LYS A 398 -12.90 -11.00 10.10
CA LYS A 398 -12.73 -12.17 9.24
C LYS A 398 -11.30 -12.32 8.72
N ASN A 399 -10.43 -12.95 9.50
CA ASN A 399 -9.09 -13.43 9.08
C ASN A 399 -8.11 -12.41 8.46
N GLY A 400 -8.36 -11.10 8.54
CA GLY A 400 -7.47 -10.08 7.98
C GLY A 400 -7.52 -9.94 6.45
N THR A 401 -8.61 -10.35 5.79
CA THR A 401 -8.80 -10.19 4.34
C THR A 401 -9.64 -8.96 4.02
N TYR A 402 -9.24 -8.19 3.02
CA TYR A 402 -10.02 -7.07 2.46
C TYR A 402 -9.99 -7.13 0.92
N ILE A 403 -10.88 -6.38 0.28
CA ILE A 403 -11.00 -6.24 -1.17
C ILE A 403 -10.46 -4.87 -1.58
N VAL A 404 -9.68 -4.83 -2.66
CA VAL A 404 -9.29 -3.59 -3.34
C VAL A 404 -9.92 -3.59 -4.72
N ASN A 405 -10.94 -2.74 -4.92
CA ASN A 405 -11.47 -2.49 -6.26
C ASN A 405 -10.54 -1.47 -6.92
N GLN A 406 -9.77 -1.91 -7.91
CA GLN A 406 -8.79 -1.10 -8.63
C GLN A 406 -8.58 -1.63 -10.05
N TYR A 407 -8.07 -0.75 -10.91
CA TYR A 407 -7.64 -1.09 -12.27
C TYR A 407 -6.19 -0.70 -12.52
N ASP A 408 -5.47 -0.27 -11.48
CA ASP A 408 -4.15 0.35 -11.56
C ASP A 408 -3.15 -0.52 -10.78
N TYR A 409 -2.65 -1.56 -11.45
CA TYR A 409 -1.63 -2.46 -10.91
C TYR A 409 -0.24 -2.18 -11.47
N MET A 410 -0.08 -1.29 -12.46
CA MET A 410 1.23 -0.96 -13.01
C MET A 410 2.07 -0.14 -12.00
N PRO A 411 3.21 -0.67 -11.52
CA PRO A 411 4.09 0.10 -10.66
C PRO A 411 4.67 1.28 -11.44
N THR A 412 4.33 2.49 -11.00
CA THR A 412 4.76 3.73 -11.66
C THR A 412 5.63 4.60 -10.75
N ASN A 413 6.47 5.40 -11.39
CA ASN A 413 7.13 6.56 -10.81
C ASN A 413 7.00 7.79 -11.73
N VAL A 414 6.10 7.73 -12.72
CA VAL A 414 5.83 8.81 -13.68
C VAL A 414 4.37 9.20 -13.53
N SER A 415 4.17 10.37 -12.92
CA SER A 415 2.86 11.00 -12.82
C SER A 415 2.80 12.16 -13.80
N VAL A 416 1.84 12.12 -14.71
CA VAL A 416 1.59 13.20 -15.67
C VAL A 416 0.45 14.05 -15.14
N ASN A 417 0.73 15.32 -14.89
CA ASN A 417 -0.23 16.26 -14.32
C ASN A 417 -0.67 17.30 -15.33
N ALA A 418 -1.97 17.51 -15.40
CA ALA A 418 -2.58 18.61 -16.14
C ALA A 418 -3.47 19.44 -15.22
N ALA A 419 -3.58 20.74 -15.51
CA ALA A 419 -4.46 21.65 -14.77
C ALA A 419 -5.22 22.56 -15.75
N GLN A 420 -6.49 22.84 -15.43
CA GLN A 420 -7.33 23.70 -16.25
C GLN A 420 -8.37 24.48 -15.43
N GLU A 421 -8.86 25.59 -15.98
CA GLU A 421 -9.84 26.45 -15.31
C GLU A 421 -11.25 25.81 -15.25
N ASP A 422 -11.62 25.06 -16.29
CA ASP A 422 -12.91 24.38 -16.36
C ASP A 422 -12.90 23.09 -15.53
N ILE A 423 -14.03 22.78 -14.90
CA ILE A 423 -14.16 21.60 -14.02
C ILE A 423 -13.79 20.31 -14.75
N VAL A 424 -12.92 19.52 -14.11
CA VAL A 424 -12.57 18.18 -14.55
C VAL A 424 -12.87 17.19 -13.44
N ARG A 425 -13.32 16.00 -13.81
CA ARG A 425 -13.57 14.89 -12.89
C ARG A 425 -13.02 13.61 -13.50
N THR A 426 -12.42 12.76 -12.70
CA THR A 426 -11.99 11.42 -13.09
C THR A 426 -12.86 10.41 -12.37
N ALA A 427 -13.07 9.24 -12.96
CA ALA A 427 -13.87 8.21 -12.34
C ALA A 427 -13.40 6.82 -12.73
N ASN A 428 -13.46 5.89 -11.78
CA ASN A 428 -13.40 4.45 -12.03
C ASN A 428 -14.78 3.83 -11.77
N VAL A 429 -15.18 2.87 -12.61
CA VAL A 429 -16.43 2.14 -12.55
C VAL A 429 -16.12 0.67 -12.29
N PHE A 430 -16.50 0.19 -11.11
CA PHE A 430 -16.24 -1.16 -10.65
C PHE A 430 -17.48 -2.04 -10.77
N THR A 431 -17.25 -3.34 -10.93
CA THR A 431 -18.26 -4.38 -10.71
C THR A 431 -17.84 -5.18 -9.48
N ALA A 432 -18.72 -5.32 -8.50
CA ALA A 432 -18.41 -6.06 -7.29
C ALA A 432 -18.24 -7.56 -7.59
N GLU A 433 -17.06 -8.12 -7.34
CA GLU A 433 -16.76 -9.54 -7.60
C GLU A 433 -17.33 -10.49 -6.54
N ASP A 434 -17.53 -9.97 -5.34
CA ASP A 434 -18.23 -10.62 -4.24
C ASP A 434 -19.13 -9.62 -3.52
N GLY A 435 -19.96 -10.10 -2.59
CA GLY A 435 -20.63 -9.22 -1.63
C GLY A 435 -19.57 -8.44 -0.84
N GLN A 436 -19.68 -7.12 -0.84
CA GLN A 436 -18.68 -6.25 -0.23
C GLN A 436 -19.27 -4.96 0.32
N ARG A 437 -18.57 -4.34 1.25
CA ARG A 437 -18.89 -3.01 1.76
C ARG A 437 -17.70 -2.08 1.65
N LEU A 438 -17.85 -0.99 0.92
CA LEU A 438 -16.77 0.00 0.83
C LEU A 438 -16.52 0.64 2.20
N THR A 439 -15.27 0.65 2.61
CA THR A 439 -14.80 1.24 3.86
C THR A 439 -14.03 2.52 3.64
N SER A 440 -13.25 2.58 2.57
CA SER A 440 -12.37 3.70 2.27
C SER A 440 -12.20 3.90 0.77
N LEU A 441 -11.89 5.12 0.36
CA LEU A 441 -11.59 5.50 -1.01
C LEU A 441 -10.19 6.08 -1.06
N SER A 442 -9.46 5.84 -2.14
CA SER A 442 -8.18 6.49 -2.35
C SER A 442 -8.14 7.31 -3.63
N CYS A 443 -7.23 8.27 -3.63
CA CYS A 443 -6.70 8.86 -4.84
C CYS A 443 -5.25 9.29 -4.59
N GLU A 444 -4.53 9.61 -5.66
CA GLU A 444 -3.25 10.30 -5.56
C GLU A 444 -3.38 11.78 -5.92
N THR A 445 -2.56 12.62 -5.30
CA THR A 445 -2.39 14.02 -5.70
C THR A 445 -0.92 14.34 -5.95
N ALA A 446 -0.63 15.21 -6.90
CA ALA A 446 0.76 15.60 -7.20
C ALA A 446 1.17 16.93 -6.57
N GLN A 447 0.20 17.80 -6.30
CA GLN A 447 0.48 19.16 -5.86
C GLN A 447 0.01 19.35 -4.42
N PRO A 448 0.81 20.03 -3.60
CA PRO A 448 0.44 20.31 -2.23
C PRO A 448 -0.80 21.23 -2.20
N GLY A 449 -1.62 21.14 -1.14
CA GLY A 449 -2.79 22.00 -0.94
C GLY A 449 -3.98 21.65 -1.82
N THR A 450 -4.00 20.42 -2.35
CA THR A 450 -5.08 19.92 -3.20
C THR A 450 -6.29 19.57 -2.33
N THR A 451 -7.46 20.09 -2.69
CA THR A 451 -8.74 19.63 -2.13
C THR A 451 -9.36 18.61 -3.07
N VAL A 452 -9.68 17.43 -2.57
CA VAL A 452 -10.32 16.37 -3.33
C VAL A 452 -11.77 16.22 -2.90
N THR A 453 -12.68 16.20 -3.87
CA THR A 453 -14.06 15.74 -3.67
C THR A 453 -14.19 14.29 -4.10
N TYR A 454 -14.71 13.44 -3.21
CA TYR A 454 -15.08 12.07 -3.49
C TYR A 454 -16.59 11.94 -3.64
N GLU A 455 -17.05 11.19 -4.63
CA GLU A 455 -18.44 10.82 -4.82
C GLU A 455 -18.55 9.33 -5.18
N VAL A 456 -19.46 8.60 -4.54
CA VAL A 456 -19.74 7.19 -4.86
C VAL A 456 -21.15 7.07 -5.41
N TYR A 457 -21.31 6.44 -6.57
CA TYR A 457 -22.62 6.15 -7.16
C TYR A 457 -22.88 4.65 -7.25
N ARG A 458 -24.08 4.22 -6.88
CA ARG A 458 -24.62 2.91 -7.30
C ARG A 458 -25.20 3.06 -8.69
N LEU A 459 -24.63 2.36 -9.67
CA LEU A 459 -25.01 2.52 -11.07
C LEU A 459 -26.27 1.70 -11.39
N ALA A 460 -27.10 2.24 -12.29
CA ALA A 460 -28.21 1.47 -12.85
C ALA A 460 -27.69 0.37 -13.80
N ASP A 461 -28.43 -0.73 -13.97
CA ASP A 461 -28.10 -1.79 -14.94
C ASP A 461 -27.88 -1.24 -16.37
N SER A 462 -28.55 -0.14 -16.71
CA SER A 462 -28.45 0.52 -18.02
C SER A 462 -27.40 1.63 -18.10
N ALA A 463 -26.61 1.85 -17.04
CA ALA A 463 -25.67 2.96 -16.94
C ALA A 463 -24.58 2.87 -18.01
N THR A 464 -24.45 3.95 -18.78
CA THR A 464 -23.37 4.17 -19.75
C THR A 464 -22.31 5.15 -19.25
N ASP A 465 -22.62 5.90 -18.19
CA ASP A 465 -21.79 6.96 -17.64
C ASP A 465 -21.55 6.68 -16.14
N PRO A 466 -20.41 7.09 -15.58
CA PRO A 466 -20.07 6.84 -14.17
C PRO A 466 -20.97 7.60 -13.19
N THR A 467 -21.91 8.44 -13.64
CA THR A 467 -22.86 9.13 -12.76
C THR A 467 -24.32 8.79 -13.07
N ASP A 468 -24.59 7.77 -13.90
CA ASP A 468 -25.94 7.32 -14.24
C ASP A 468 -26.46 6.33 -13.17
N GLY A 469 -26.83 6.86 -12.02
CA GLY A 469 -27.21 6.07 -10.86
C GLY A 469 -27.63 6.88 -9.64
N GLU A 470 -27.67 6.21 -8.48
CA GLU A 470 -27.93 6.81 -7.18
C GLU A 470 -26.62 7.29 -6.54
N LEU A 471 -26.52 8.57 -6.19
CA LEU A 471 -25.41 9.09 -5.37
C LEU A 471 -25.55 8.60 -3.92
N LEU A 472 -24.58 7.84 -3.43
CA LEU A 472 -24.59 7.26 -2.09
C LEU A 472 -23.89 8.14 -1.05
N THR A 473 -22.73 8.70 -1.40
CA THR A 473 -21.97 9.63 -0.55
C THR A 473 -21.26 10.69 -1.39
N ARG A 474 -21.03 11.86 -0.77
CA ARG A 474 -20.20 12.95 -1.27
C ARG A 474 -19.51 13.63 -0.11
N PHE A 475 -18.19 13.72 -0.14
CA PHE A 475 -17.40 14.41 0.88
C PHE A 475 -16.11 14.99 0.28
N GLU A 476 -15.45 15.86 1.04
CA GLU A 476 -14.21 16.52 0.63
C GLU A 476 -13.11 16.25 1.67
N ALA A 477 -11.88 16.08 1.18
CA ALA A 477 -10.66 16.04 1.97
C ALA A 477 -9.66 17.07 1.39
N SER A 478 -8.72 17.55 2.20
CA SER A 478 -7.69 18.51 1.77
C SER A 478 -6.33 18.05 2.25
N TYR A 479 -5.40 17.96 1.31
CA TYR A 479 -4.07 17.42 1.56
C TYR A 479 -3.03 18.53 1.54
N GLU A 480 -2.17 18.54 2.55
CA GLU A 480 -1.09 19.52 2.64
C GLU A 480 0.00 19.23 1.60
N TYR A 481 0.33 17.96 1.41
CA TYR A 481 1.31 17.49 0.43
C TYR A 481 0.64 16.67 -0.68
N GLY A 482 1.38 16.47 -1.78
CA GLY A 482 1.04 15.42 -2.74
C GLY A 482 1.36 14.04 -2.18
N GLY A 483 0.92 13.00 -2.87
CA GLY A 483 1.17 11.59 -2.56
C GLY A 483 -0.10 10.76 -2.71
N TYR A 484 -0.09 9.57 -2.12
CA TYR A 484 -1.24 8.70 -2.00
C TYR A 484 -2.05 9.05 -0.77
N HIS A 485 -3.39 9.04 -0.87
CA HIS A 485 -4.27 9.33 0.25
C HIS A 485 -5.42 8.32 0.33
N LEU A 486 -5.62 7.74 1.51
CA LEU A 486 -6.72 6.85 1.85
C LEU A 486 -7.70 7.55 2.79
N GLU A 487 -8.94 7.74 2.34
CA GLU A 487 -9.99 8.40 3.11
C GLU A 487 -11.10 7.43 3.52
N LYS A 488 -11.37 7.36 4.83
CA LYS A 488 -12.45 6.54 5.39
C LYS A 488 -13.80 7.12 4.97
N ILE A 489 -14.74 6.26 4.56
CA ILE A 489 -16.10 6.67 4.27
C ILE A 489 -16.71 7.33 5.52
N PRO A 490 -17.36 8.51 5.40
CA PRO A 490 -17.96 9.20 6.52
C PRO A 490 -18.95 8.29 7.28
N ALA A 491 -18.86 8.28 8.61
CA ALA A 491 -19.60 7.34 9.46
C ALA A 491 -21.11 7.29 9.17
N GLN A 492 -21.72 8.44 8.86
CA GLN A 492 -23.14 8.54 8.53
C GLN A 492 -23.55 7.89 7.20
N ASP A 493 -22.60 7.62 6.30
CA ASP A 493 -22.85 7.06 4.97
C ASP A 493 -22.41 5.60 4.84
N ARG A 494 -21.65 5.05 5.82
CA ARG A 494 -21.11 3.68 5.79
C ARG A 494 -22.19 2.61 5.55
N GLY A 495 -23.37 2.76 6.15
CA GLY A 495 -24.48 1.81 5.95
C GLY A 495 -24.97 1.72 4.50
N LYS A 496 -24.71 2.74 3.66
CA LYS A 496 -25.15 2.78 2.25
C LYS A 496 -24.17 2.08 1.30
N MET A 497 -22.97 1.73 1.77
CA MET A 497 -21.85 1.27 0.97
C MET A 497 -21.84 -0.24 0.67
N GLY A 498 -22.96 -0.93 0.88
CA GLY A 498 -23.10 -2.34 0.53
C GLY A 498 -23.35 -2.55 -0.98
N PHE A 499 -22.58 -3.47 -1.58
CA PHE A 499 -22.69 -3.92 -2.97
C PHE A 499 -22.69 -5.45 -3.05
N ALA A 500 -23.75 -6.03 -3.60
CA ALA A 500 -23.81 -7.46 -3.86
C ALA A 500 -22.93 -7.83 -5.06
N LYS A 501 -22.51 -9.10 -5.15
CA LYS A 501 -21.80 -9.61 -6.35
C LYS A 501 -22.57 -9.26 -7.63
N GLY A 502 -21.89 -8.60 -8.56
CA GLY A 502 -22.42 -8.12 -9.83
C GLY A 502 -23.00 -6.69 -9.80
N ASP A 503 -23.18 -6.09 -8.62
CA ASP A 503 -23.55 -4.68 -8.52
C ASP A 503 -22.44 -3.82 -9.12
N ARG A 504 -22.84 -2.78 -9.88
CA ARG A 504 -21.92 -1.79 -10.44
C ARG A 504 -21.94 -0.52 -9.61
N PHE A 505 -20.77 0.04 -9.36
CA PHE A 505 -20.63 1.32 -8.70
C PHE A 505 -19.49 2.12 -9.31
N SER A 506 -19.50 3.43 -9.10
CA SER A 506 -18.39 4.29 -9.51
C SER A 506 -17.86 5.08 -8.33
N VAL A 507 -16.57 5.40 -8.42
CA VAL A 507 -15.93 6.39 -7.56
C VAL A 507 -15.49 7.53 -8.46
N VAL A 508 -16.01 8.72 -8.19
CA VAL A 508 -15.68 9.96 -8.92
C VAL A 508 -14.82 10.83 -8.02
N VAL A 509 -13.70 11.28 -8.57
CA VAL A 509 -12.71 12.14 -7.93
C VAL A 509 -12.66 13.48 -8.66
N THR A 510 -12.65 14.58 -7.90
CA THR A 510 -12.47 15.93 -8.41
C THR A 510 -11.37 16.63 -7.61
N MET A 511 -10.25 16.94 -8.26
CA MET A 511 -9.11 17.60 -7.61
C MET A 511 -9.16 19.09 -7.89
N ARG A 512 -9.28 19.91 -6.85
CA ARG A 512 -9.13 21.36 -6.92
C ARG A 512 -7.79 21.76 -6.32
N LEU A 513 -6.94 22.36 -7.14
CA LEU A 513 -5.61 22.82 -6.75
C LEU A 513 -5.66 24.12 -5.94
N ALA A 514 -4.55 24.48 -5.30
CA ALA A 514 -4.46 25.65 -4.44
C ALA A 514 -4.69 27.00 -5.17
N ASP A 515 -4.57 27.02 -6.50
CA ASP A 515 -4.84 28.18 -7.36
C ASP A 515 -6.27 28.22 -7.94
N ASP A 516 -7.17 27.38 -7.40
CA ASP A 516 -8.56 27.18 -7.82
C ASP A 516 -8.74 26.53 -9.22
N THR A 517 -7.67 26.04 -9.86
CA THR A 517 -7.80 25.21 -11.07
C THR A 517 -8.10 23.74 -10.73
N TYR A 518 -8.50 22.96 -11.74
CA TYR A 518 -8.81 21.53 -11.59
C TYR A 518 -7.69 20.67 -12.15
N GLY A 519 -7.19 19.77 -11.31
CA GLY A 519 -6.10 18.85 -11.63
C GLY A 519 -6.58 17.55 -12.27
N ILE A 520 -5.74 16.98 -13.12
CA ILE A 520 -5.85 15.63 -13.65
C ILE A 520 -4.49 14.96 -13.46
N LEU A 521 -4.48 13.76 -12.90
CA LEU A 521 -3.29 12.95 -12.71
C LEU A 521 -3.43 11.65 -13.51
N PHE A 522 -2.44 11.36 -14.35
CA PHE A 522 -2.31 10.09 -15.06
C PHE A 522 -1.04 9.39 -14.58
N GLN A 523 -1.15 8.08 -14.36
CA GLN A 523 0.01 7.24 -14.11
C GLN A 523 0.52 6.66 -15.42
N GLY A 524 1.84 6.63 -15.57
CA GLY A 524 2.47 6.00 -16.72
C GLY A 524 3.80 5.37 -16.37
N ALA A 525 4.36 4.57 -17.28
CA ALA A 525 5.66 3.95 -17.08
C ALA A 525 6.39 3.81 -18.42
N PRO A 526 7.72 3.62 -18.41
CA PRO A 526 8.48 3.38 -19.63
C PRO A 526 7.96 2.18 -20.44
N GLY A 527 7.39 2.47 -21.62
CA GLY A 527 6.89 1.45 -22.54
C GLY A 527 8.02 0.81 -23.36
N ARG A 528 7.68 -0.22 -24.15
CA ARG A 528 8.66 -0.97 -24.98
C ARG A 528 9.51 -0.08 -25.89
N GLN A 529 8.92 0.94 -26.52
CA GLN A 529 9.67 1.80 -27.43
C GLN A 529 10.71 2.65 -26.69
N TYR A 530 10.42 3.05 -25.45
CA TYR A 530 11.37 3.80 -24.63
C TYR A 530 12.58 2.93 -24.29
N ARG A 531 12.34 1.68 -23.87
CA ARG A 531 13.40 0.68 -23.71
C ARG A 531 14.26 0.55 -24.99
N ASP A 532 13.64 0.47 -26.16
CA ASP A 532 14.38 0.37 -27.42
C ASP A 532 15.24 1.62 -27.72
N LEU A 533 14.77 2.80 -27.31
CA LEU A 533 15.54 4.04 -27.39
C LEU A 533 16.76 3.98 -26.45
N GLU A 534 16.57 3.59 -25.19
CA GLU A 534 17.68 3.43 -24.25
C GLU A 534 18.71 2.41 -24.72
N LEU A 535 18.28 1.26 -25.24
CA LEU A 535 19.17 0.27 -25.83
C LEU A 535 19.96 0.84 -27.01
N ASN A 536 19.34 1.68 -27.85
CA ASN A 536 20.03 2.35 -28.95
C ASN A 536 21.06 3.38 -28.45
N GLU A 537 20.76 4.09 -27.37
CA GLU A 537 21.72 5.01 -26.75
C GLU A 537 22.90 4.25 -26.14
N LEU A 538 22.66 3.15 -25.44
CA LEU A 538 23.72 2.29 -24.89
C LEU A 538 24.67 1.79 -25.99
N ARG A 539 24.13 1.39 -27.14
CA ARG A 539 24.92 1.01 -28.33
C ARG A 539 25.75 2.17 -28.91
N ALA A 540 25.33 3.41 -28.68
CA ALA A 540 26.01 4.61 -29.18
C ALA A 540 27.10 5.13 -28.24
N VAL A 541 27.08 4.76 -26.95
CA VAL A 541 28.10 5.14 -25.97
C VAL A 541 29.31 4.20 -26.09
N GLU A 542 30.34 4.68 -26.78
CA GLU A 542 31.57 3.94 -27.10
C GLU A 542 32.25 3.35 -25.85
N ASP A 543 32.39 4.12 -24.78
CA ASP A 543 33.07 3.67 -23.56
C ASP A 543 32.31 2.54 -22.83
N GLN A 544 30.98 2.58 -22.83
CA GLN A 544 30.14 1.53 -22.21
C GLN A 544 30.14 0.25 -23.05
N THR A 545 30.08 0.40 -24.37
CA THR A 545 30.14 -0.74 -25.29
C THR A 545 31.48 -1.45 -25.19
N HIS A 546 32.60 -0.71 -25.07
CA HIS A 546 33.92 -1.30 -24.87
C HIS A 546 34.05 -2.05 -23.54
N ALA A 547 33.50 -1.53 -22.44
CA ALA A 547 33.53 -2.23 -21.16
C ALA A 547 32.78 -3.57 -21.21
N ILE A 548 31.64 -3.62 -21.91
CA ILE A 548 30.87 -4.85 -22.14
C ILE A 548 31.65 -5.81 -23.04
N GLU A 549 32.26 -5.32 -24.11
CA GLU A 549 33.10 -6.11 -25.00
C GLU A 549 34.27 -6.76 -24.25
N ASP A 550 34.95 -6.01 -23.37
CA ASP A 550 36.03 -6.53 -22.51
C ASP A 550 35.52 -7.66 -21.59
N GLN A 551 34.32 -7.50 -21.00
CA GLN A 551 33.70 -8.53 -20.16
C GLN A 551 33.38 -9.81 -20.95
N VAL A 552 32.82 -9.66 -22.15
CA VAL A 552 32.51 -10.77 -23.05
C VAL A 552 33.79 -11.50 -23.47
N ILE A 553 34.83 -10.75 -23.86
CA ILE A 553 36.12 -11.30 -24.25
C ILE A 553 36.77 -12.08 -23.11
N GLU A 554 36.76 -11.54 -21.87
CA GLU A 554 37.35 -12.24 -20.73
C GLU A 554 36.54 -13.50 -20.34
N THR A 555 35.22 -13.48 -20.49
CA THR A 555 34.35 -14.65 -20.27
C THR A 555 34.68 -15.75 -21.27
N MET A 556 34.70 -15.42 -22.56
CA MET A 556 35.08 -16.37 -23.63
C MET A 556 36.53 -16.87 -23.47
N ARG A 557 37.45 -16.00 -23.07
CA ARG A 557 38.84 -16.37 -22.76
C ARG A 557 38.89 -17.40 -21.62
N THR A 558 38.11 -17.19 -20.56
CA THR A 558 38.05 -18.09 -19.41
C THR A 558 37.54 -19.46 -19.82
N GLU A 559 36.43 -19.54 -20.54
CA GLU A 559 35.88 -20.81 -21.09
C GLU A 559 36.88 -21.55 -21.98
N TYR A 560 37.57 -20.80 -22.84
CA TYR A 560 38.55 -21.39 -23.73
C TYR A 560 39.72 -22.01 -22.94
N LEU A 561 40.18 -21.33 -21.89
CA LEU A 561 41.24 -21.81 -21.01
C LEU A 561 40.82 -23.01 -20.15
N GLU A 562 39.55 -23.12 -19.75
CA GLU A 562 39.03 -24.29 -19.02
C GLU A 562 39.15 -25.57 -19.85
N THR A 563 38.89 -25.47 -21.16
CA THR A 563 38.98 -26.61 -22.09
C THR A 563 40.37 -26.77 -22.71
N HIS A 564 41.18 -25.70 -22.74
CA HIS A 564 42.52 -25.65 -23.33
C HIS A 564 43.54 -24.97 -22.38
N PRO A 565 43.90 -25.61 -21.25
CA PRO A 565 44.69 -24.99 -20.19
C PRO A 565 46.16 -24.72 -20.54
N GLU A 566 46.67 -25.33 -21.61
CA GLU A 566 48.07 -25.21 -22.06
C GLU A 566 48.25 -24.20 -23.21
N THR A 567 47.19 -23.46 -23.56
CA THR A 567 47.17 -22.47 -24.64
C THR A 567 48.05 -21.27 -24.31
N THR A 568 48.81 -20.77 -25.30
CA THR A 568 49.58 -19.53 -25.21
C THR A 568 48.74 -18.27 -25.49
N ASP A 569 49.15 -17.11 -24.98
CA ASP A 569 48.46 -15.83 -25.26
C ASP A 569 48.28 -15.54 -26.77
N ALA A 570 49.20 -16.02 -27.61
CA ALA A 570 49.13 -15.87 -29.06
C ALA A 570 48.00 -16.73 -29.67
N GLU A 571 47.81 -17.96 -29.17
CA GLU A 571 46.73 -18.86 -29.59
C GLU A 571 45.38 -18.37 -29.07
N ILE A 572 45.31 -17.80 -27.86
CA ILE A 572 44.11 -17.12 -27.35
C ILE A 572 43.74 -15.93 -28.25
N SER A 573 44.73 -15.12 -28.64
CA SER A 573 44.49 -13.97 -29.51
C SER A 573 43.99 -14.39 -30.90
N GLU A 574 44.51 -15.49 -31.45
CA GLU A 574 44.05 -16.04 -32.73
C GLU A 574 42.63 -16.63 -32.61
N TYR A 575 42.33 -17.30 -31.48
CA TYR A 575 40.98 -17.77 -31.17
C TYR A 575 39.99 -16.61 -31.10
N LEU A 576 40.22 -15.60 -30.25
CA LEU A 576 39.33 -14.45 -30.10
C LEU A 576 39.14 -13.70 -31.43
N ALA A 577 40.20 -13.51 -32.21
CA ALA A 577 40.11 -12.91 -33.55
C ALA A 577 39.26 -13.74 -34.54
N SER A 578 39.15 -15.06 -34.33
CA SER A 578 38.27 -15.92 -35.12
C SER A 578 36.80 -15.89 -34.69
N GLN A 579 36.51 -15.30 -33.52
CA GLN A 579 35.19 -15.26 -32.88
C GLN A 579 34.50 -13.89 -33.00
N GLU A 580 34.94 -13.00 -33.90
CA GLU A 580 34.42 -11.61 -34.02
C GLU A 580 32.88 -11.53 -34.02
N GLN A 581 32.19 -12.37 -34.81
CA GLN A 581 30.72 -12.37 -34.81
C GLN A 581 30.13 -12.89 -33.50
N ALA A 582 30.71 -13.92 -32.89
CA ALA A 582 30.23 -14.46 -31.63
C ALA A 582 30.42 -13.45 -30.49
N ILE A 583 31.53 -12.70 -30.51
CA ILE A 583 31.75 -11.58 -29.58
C ILE A 583 30.65 -10.54 -29.77
N ALA A 584 30.35 -10.13 -31.00
CA ALA A 584 29.28 -9.16 -31.26
C ALA A 584 27.90 -9.64 -30.78
N ASP A 585 27.53 -10.89 -31.05
CA ASP A 585 26.24 -11.48 -30.62
C ASP A 585 26.16 -11.58 -29.08
N ASN A 586 27.27 -11.92 -28.43
CA ASN A 586 27.38 -11.99 -26.98
C ASN A 586 27.37 -10.60 -26.32
N VAL A 587 28.00 -9.59 -26.94
CA VAL A 587 27.93 -8.19 -26.50
C VAL A 587 26.49 -7.70 -26.56
N GLU A 588 25.77 -7.97 -27.66
CA GLU A 588 24.35 -7.61 -27.77
C GLU A 588 23.52 -8.31 -26.68
N SER A 589 23.79 -9.58 -26.41
CA SER A 589 23.10 -10.33 -25.34
C SER A 589 23.32 -9.67 -23.97
N VAL A 590 24.54 -9.21 -23.66
CA VAL A 590 24.83 -8.49 -22.40
C VAL A 590 24.24 -7.07 -22.41
N ILE A 591 24.24 -6.34 -23.53
CA ILE A 591 23.64 -5.00 -23.64
C ILE A 591 22.14 -5.03 -23.29
N GLN A 592 21.41 -6.04 -23.74
CA GLN A 592 19.98 -6.14 -23.47
C GLN A 592 19.67 -6.38 -21.99
N THR A 593 20.62 -6.92 -21.21
CA THR A 593 20.49 -7.08 -19.75
C THR A 593 20.51 -5.79 -18.96
N GLN A 594 20.80 -4.69 -19.65
CA GLN A 594 21.05 -3.42 -18.99
C GLN A 594 19.79 -2.55 -18.84
N VAL A 595 18.74 -2.85 -19.60
CA VAL A 595 17.41 -2.26 -19.45
C VAL A 595 16.41 -3.41 -19.27
N PRO A 596 16.43 -4.08 -18.10
CA PRO A 596 15.74 -5.34 -17.94
C PRO A 596 14.23 -5.17 -17.86
N VAL A 597 13.66 -3.99 -17.56
CA VAL A 597 12.21 -3.84 -17.34
C VAL A 597 11.59 -2.78 -18.24
N PHE A 598 10.44 -3.10 -18.83
CA PHE A 598 9.52 -2.17 -19.50
C PHE A 598 8.08 -2.53 -19.13
N PHE A 599 7.11 -1.67 -19.44
CA PHE A 599 5.71 -1.87 -19.06
C PHE A 599 4.77 -1.89 -20.27
N ARG A 600 3.57 -2.43 -20.08
CA ARG A 600 2.49 -2.43 -21.09
C ARG A 600 1.22 -1.88 -20.44
N SER A 601 0.53 -1.00 -21.15
CA SER A 601 -0.78 -0.51 -20.72
C SER A 601 -1.83 -1.62 -20.83
N VAL A 602 -2.66 -1.77 -19.80
CA VAL A 602 -3.92 -2.51 -19.89
C VAL A 602 -5.01 -1.53 -19.46
N VAL A 603 -5.89 -1.15 -20.39
CA VAL A 603 -7.00 -0.23 -20.12
C VAL A 603 -8.21 -0.78 -20.86
N ASN A 604 -9.27 -1.13 -20.12
CA ASN A 604 -10.46 -1.71 -20.74
C ASN A 604 -11.61 -0.71 -20.89
N GLU A 605 -12.44 -0.95 -21.90
CA GLU A 605 -13.63 -0.16 -22.17
C GLU A 605 -14.59 -0.29 -20.98
N GLY A 606 -15.00 0.86 -20.45
CA GLY A 606 -16.01 0.96 -19.41
C GLY A 606 -15.48 1.03 -17.99
N GLU A 607 -14.16 1.00 -17.77
CA GLU A 607 -13.51 1.00 -16.45
C GLU A 607 -13.20 2.41 -15.95
N SER A 608 -12.59 3.27 -16.78
CA SER A 608 -12.15 4.61 -16.38
C SER A 608 -12.69 5.70 -17.30
N TYR A 609 -13.07 6.83 -16.72
CA TYR A 609 -13.72 7.93 -17.44
C TYR A 609 -13.15 9.28 -17.04
N LEU A 610 -13.08 10.18 -18.01
CA LEU A 610 -12.74 11.59 -17.81
C LEU A 610 -13.95 12.47 -18.15
N TYR A 611 -14.30 13.39 -17.25
CA TYR A 611 -15.31 14.41 -17.46
C TYR A 611 -14.65 15.73 -17.86
N THR A 612 -14.83 16.15 -19.10
CA THR A 612 -14.43 17.46 -19.61
C THR A 612 -15.52 18.01 -20.52
N ASP A 613 -15.55 19.33 -20.75
CA ASP A 613 -16.48 19.97 -21.69
C ASP A 613 -17.97 19.62 -21.49
N GLY A 614 -18.35 19.25 -20.26
CA GLY A 614 -19.72 18.91 -19.90
C GLY A 614 -20.13 17.45 -20.14
N ALA A 615 -19.22 16.55 -20.54
CA ALA A 615 -19.50 15.17 -20.86
C ALA A 615 -18.44 14.19 -20.34
N TRP A 616 -18.85 12.95 -20.07
CA TRP A 616 -17.94 11.85 -19.77
C TRP A 616 -17.41 11.23 -21.08
N SER A 617 -16.13 10.89 -21.08
CA SER A 617 -15.47 10.11 -22.14
C SER A 617 -14.77 8.92 -21.53
N ASP A 618 -14.91 7.75 -22.16
CA ASP A 618 -14.18 6.54 -21.79
C ASP A 618 -12.68 6.71 -22.05
N MET A 619 -11.85 6.14 -21.17
CA MET A 619 -10.40 6.26 -21.29
C MET A 619 -9.85 5.57 -22.54
N VAL A 620 -10.44 4.45 -22.99
CA VAL A 620 -10.04 3.78 -24.24
C VAL A 620 -10.25 4.70 -25.44
N ASP A 621 -11.40 5.37 -25.49
CA ASP A 621 -11.70 6.36 -26.53
C ASP A 621 -10.77 7.57 -26.46
N MET A 622 -10.42 8.00 -25.23
CA MET A 622 -9.49 9.10 -25.00
C MET A 622 -8.08 8.76 -25.51
N LEU A 623 -7.57 7.58 -25.18
CA LEU A 623 -6.24 7.09 -25.60
C LEU A 623 -6.16 6.86 -27.12
N ALA A 624 -7.28 6.53 -27.76
CA ALA A 624 -7.38 6.40 -29.21
C ALA A 624 -7.54 7.74 -29.95
N SER A 625 -7.73 8.84 -29.22
CA SER A 625 -7.98 10.17 -29.77
C SER A 625 -6.74 11.08 -29.72
N ASP A 626 -6.87 12.31 -30.24
CA ASP A 626 -5.84 13.35 -30.12
C ASP A 626 -5.71 13.92 -28.69
N TYR A 627 -6.53 13.50 -27.71
CA TYR A 627 -6.47 13.98 -26.31
C TYR A 627 -5.27 13.42 -25.53
N LEU A 628 -4.97 12.13 -25.69
CA LEU A 628 -3.81 11.45 -25.11
C LEU A 628 -3.33 10.38 -26.10
N PRO A 629 -2.73 10.75 -27.25
CA PRO A 629 -2.31 9.74 -28.20
C PRO A 629 -1.30 8.79 -27.56
N MET A 630 -1.64 7.50 -27.62
CA MET A 630 -0.79 6.40 -27.22
C MET A 630 0.57 6.53 -27.94
N SER A 631 1.64 6.66 -27.17
CA SER A 631 2.99 6.44 -27.68
C SER A 631 3.46 5.12 -27.10
N ASP A 632 4.04 4.23 -27.92
CA ASP A 632 4.65 2.98 -27.41
C ASP A 632 5.82 3.27 -26.45
N ALA A 633 6.21 4.54 -26.28
CA ALA A 633 7.23 5.02 -25.35
C ALA A 633 6.73 5.17 -23.91
N LEU A 634 5.44 5.46 -23.70
CA LEU A 634 4.83 5.52 -22.36
C LEU A 634 3.63 4.58 -22.31
N ALA A 635 3.73 3.57 -21.45
CA ALA A 635 2.57 2.82 -21.00
C ALA A 635 1.77 3.71 -20.03
N TYR A 636 0.45 3.62 -20.06
CA TYR A 636 -0.46 4.36 -19.19
C TYR A 636 -1.36 3.36 -18.49
N ASP A 637 -1.66 3.65 -17.23
CA ASP A 637 -2.65 2.91 -16.46
C ASP A 637 -3.97 3.70 -16.37
N ASN A 638 -5.04 3.04 -15.95
CA ASN A 638 -6.27 3.64 -15.46
C ASN A 638 -5.99 4.67 -14.36
N PHE A 639 -6.99 5.50 -14.02
CA PHE A 639 -6.80 6.45 -12.92
C PHE A 639 -6.54 5.72 -11.60
N SER A 640 -5.61 6.24 -10.79
CA SER A 640 -5.22 5.71 -9.46
C SER A 640 -6.30 5.97 -8.38
N ILE A 641 -7.54 5.57 -8.70
CA ILE A 641 -8.71 5.64 -7.84
C ILE A 641 -9.03 4.21 -7.40
N LYS A 642 -8.94 3.95 -6.10
CA LYS A 642 -9.21 2.63 -5.53
C LYS A 642 -10.33 2.71 -4.50
N ALA A 643 -11.15 1.66 -4.41
CA ALA A 643 -12.16 1.51 -3.37
C ALA A 643 -11.87 0.26 -2.54
N TYR A 644 -11.52 0.48 -1.28
CA TYR A 644 -11.27 -0.59 -0.31
C TYR A 644 -12.57 -1.02 0.32
N ALA A 645 -12.74 -2.31 0.50
CA ALA A 645 -13.95 -2.89 1.03
C ALA A 645 -13.67 -4.10 1.90
N ASP A 646 -14.59 -4.36 2.82
CA ASP A 646 -14.58 -5.61 3.57
C ASP A 646 -15.50 -6.62 2.87
N PRO A 647 -15.09 -7.91 2.78
CA PRO A 647 -15.92 -8.95 2.21
C PRO A 647 -17.16 -9.19 3.09
N PHE A 648 -18.32 -9.27 2.45
CA PHE A 648 -19.60 -9.40 3.11
C PHE A 648 -20.40 -10.57 2.51
N ASP A 649 -20.43 -11.70 3.22
CA ASP A 649 -21.12 -12.91 2.75
C ASP A 649 -22.63 -12.69 2.49
N HIS A 650 -23.25 -11.72 3.17
CA HIS A 650 -24.71 -11.56 3.20
C HIS A 650 -25.18 -10.10 3.23
N ILE A 651 -25.22 -9.41 2.09
CA ILE A 651 -25.98 -8.16 2.00
C ILE A 651 -27.47 -8.51 1.94
N PHE A 652 -28.20 -8.18 3.01
CA PHE A 652 -29.64 -8.46 3.09
C PHE A 652 -30.43 -7.42 2.28
N THR A 653 -31.09 -7.89 1.22
CA THR A 653 -31.85 -7.06 0.29
C THR A 653 -33.05 -6.32 0.92
N ASP A 654 -33.49 -6.76 2.10
CA ASP A 654 -34.60 -6.17 2.86
C ASP A 654 -34.13 -5.37 4.10
N VAL A 655 -32.84 -5.02 4.17
CA VAL A 655 -32.26 -4.16 5.21
C VAL A 655 -31.74 -2.88 4.56
N PRO A 656 -32.59 -1.84 4.41
CA PRO A 656 -32.16 -0.54 3.90
C PRO A 656 -31.17 0.13 4.84
N ALA A 657 -30.13 0.72 4.27
CA ALA A 657 -29.04 1.42 4.96
C ALA A 657 -29.48 2.54 5.93
N ASP A 658 -30.63 3.17 5.67
CA ASP A 658 -31.15 4.30 6.43
C ASP A 658 -32.15 3.90 7.53
N GLU A 659 -32.39 2.60 7.71
CA GLU A 659 -33.24 2.09 8.78
C GLU A 659 -32.49 2.02 10.12
N TRP A 660 -33.21 2.28 11.21
CA TRP A 660 -32.63 2.33 12.57
C TRP A 660 -31.95 1.02 13.01
N TYR A 661 -32.30 -0.10 12.36
CA TYR A 661 -31.79 -1.42 12.68
C TYR A 661 -30.65 -1.87 11.76
N SER A 662 -30.34 -1.16 10.67
CA SER A 662 -29.35 -1.60 9.68
C SER A 662 -28.00 -1.92 10.34
N ALA A 663 -27.40 -0.94 11.04
CA ALA A 663 -26.12 -1.14 11.71
C ALA A 663 -26.13 -2.30 12.72
N CYS A 664 -27.22 -2.49 13.45
CA CYS A 664 -27.30 -3.57 14.43
C CYS A 664 -27.52 -4.95 13.80
N VAL A 665 -28.29 -5.03 12.73
CA VAL A 665 -28.50 -6.26 11.95
C VAL A 665 -27.18 -6.70 11.34
N GLU A 666 -26.45 -5.75 10.78
CA GLU A 666 -25.10 -5.97 10.25
C GLU A 666 -24.17 -6.44 11.35
N ARG A 667 -24.04 -5.68 12.44
CA ARG A 667 -23.18 -6.04 13.57
C ARG A 667 -23.48 -7.44 14.12
N ALA A 668 -24.76 -7.80 14.24
CA ALA A 668 -25.16 -9.12 14.69
C ALA A 668 -24.85 -10.24 13.67
N ALA A 669 -24.86 -9.93 12.38
CA ALA A 669 -24.45 -10.87 11.32
C ALA A 669 -22.92 -11.03 11.28
N ASP A 670 -22.17 -9.93 11.43
CA ASP A 670 -20.71 -9.88 11.45
C ASP A 670 -20.14 -10.74 12.58
N LEU A 671 -20.72 -10.61 13.76
CA LEU A 671 -20.39 -11.42 14.94
C LEU A 671 -20.84 -12.89 14.84
N GLY A 672 -21.43 -13.33 13.72
CA GLY A 672 -21.97 -14.68 13.55
C GLY A 672 -23.20 -14.98 14.42
N LEU A 673 -23.74 -13.98 15.14
CA LEU A 673 -24.85 -14.17 16.08
C LEU A 673 -26.17 -14.39 15.34
N MET A 674 -26.38 -13.70 14.22
CA MET A 674 -27.63 -13.74 13.47
C MET A 674 -27.43 -13.78 11.95
N GLY A 675 -27.91 -14.83 11.30
CA GLY A 675 -28.01 -14.90 9.84
C GLY A 675 -29.40 -14.57 9.29
N GLY A 676 -29.48 -14.35 7.97
CA GLY A 676 -30.74 -14.26 7.24
C GLY A 676 -31.38 -15.62 6.95
N TYR A 677 -32.44 -15.65 6.14
CA TYR A 677 -33.18 -16.88 5.82
C TYR A 677 -32.53 -17.74 4.73
N GLY A 678 -31.39 -17.32 4.19
CA GLY A 678 -30.67 -18.02 3.11
C GLY A 678 -31.20 -17.71 1.70
N ASP A 679 -32.17 -16.80 1.57
CA ASP A 679 -32.71 -16.30 0.29
C ASP A 679 -32.28 -14.86 -0.03
N GLY A 680 -31.31 -14.32 0.71
CA GLY A 680 -30.86 -12.94 0.59
C GLY A 680 -31.67 -11.94 1.44
N THR A 681 -32.58 -12.41 2.29
CA THR A 681 -33.34 -11.56 3.24
C THR A 681 -33.00 -11.86 4.70
N PHE A 682 -33.08 -10.83 5.55
CA PHE A 682 -32.94 -10.94 6.99
C PHE A 682 -34.27 -11.12 7.72
N GLY A 683 -35.35 -10.53 7.20
CA GLY A 683 -36.67 -10.45 7.84
C GLY A 683 -36.70 -9.53 9.07
N PRO A 684 -36.27 -8.25 8.99
CA PRO A 684 -36.09 -7.40 10.18
C PRO A 684 -37.40 -7.15 10.96
N HIS A 685 -38.53 -7.17 10.27
CA HIS A 685 -39.85 -6.95 10.86
C HIS A 685 -40.57 -8.25 11.26
N ASP A 686 -39.98 -9.41 10.98
CA ASP A 686 -40.59 -10.67 11.37
C ASP A 686 -40.55 -10.84 12.88
N THR A 687 -41.58 -11.52 13.39
CA THR A 687 -41.70 -11.84 14.80
C THR A 687 -40.56 -12.75 15.23
N LEU A 688 -39.86 -12.35 16.30
CA LEU A 688 -38.86 -13.20 16.95
C LEU A 688 -39.55 -14.40 17.60
N VAL A 689 -39.13 -15.61 17.21
CA VAL A 689 -39.60 -16.87 17.78
C VAL A 689 -38.57 -17.51 18.73
N ARG A 690 -39.04 -18.37 19.62
CA ARG A 690 -38.25 -18.94 20.73
C ARG A 690 -37.02 -19.73 20.28
N GLU A 691 -37.14 -20.52 19.23
CA GLU A 691 -36.04 -21.31 18.67
C GLU A 691 -34.95 -20.42 18.03
N GLN A 692 -35.32 -19.26 17.48
CA GLN A 692 -34.34 -18.29 16.99
C GLN A 692 -33.56 -17.67 18.15
N ALA A 693 -34.23 -17.31 19.24
CA ALA A 693 -33.51 -16.81 20.43
C ALA A 693 -32.57 -17.87 21.02
N ALA A 694 -32.96 -19.15 21.05
CA ALA A 694 -32.08 -20.23 21.47
C ALA A 694 -30.85 -20.35 20.56
N GLN A 695 -31.05 -20.29 19.23
CA GLN A 695 -29.96 -20.30 18.26
C GLN A 695 -28.97 -19.16 18.49
N VAL A 696 -29.45 -17.94 18.66
CA VAL A 696 -28.58 -16.78 18.87
C VAL A 696 -27.78 -16.88 20.16
N MET A 697 -28.39 -17.37 21.25
CA MET A 697 -27.66 -17.62 22.49
C MET A 697 -26.62 -18.74 22.35
N TRP A 698 -26.91 -19.76 21.53
CA TRP A 698 -26.00 -20.86 21.26
C TRP A 698 -24.81 -20.42 20.40
N ASN A 699 -25.04 -19.64 19.33
CA ASN A 699 -23.96 -19.03 18.55
C ASN A 699 -23.02 -18.20 19.44
N LEU A 700 -23.58 -17.54 20.45
CA LEU A 700 -22.84 -16.67 21.35
C LEU A 700 -22.03 -17.40 22.43
N LEU A 701 -22.53 -18.50 22.97
CA LEU A 701 -21.98 -19.13 24.20
C LEU A 701 -21.74 -20.64 24.10
N GLY A 702 -22.21 -21.28 23.04
CA GLY A 702 -22.42 -22.72 23.01
C GLY A 702 -22.06 -23.41 21.71
N GLU A 703 -21.55 -22.69 20.69
CA GLU A 703 -21.33 -23.23 19.34
C GLU A 703 -20.47 -24.51 19.33
N ASP A 704 -19.51 -24.63 20.26
CA ASP A 704 -18.66 -25.82 20.43
C ASP A 704 -19.34 -26.99 21.21
N ASP A 705 -20.45 -26.75 21.90
CA ASP A 705 -21.18 -27.73 22.72
C ASP A 705 -22.33 -28.37 21.93
N THR A 706 -21.96 -29.22 20.98
CA THR A 706 -22.88 -30.04 20.17
C THR A 706 -23.28 -31.36 20.84
N ASP A 707 -22.75 -31.65 22.03
CA ASP A 707 -22.99 -32.90 22.77
C ASP A 707 -24.12 -32.78 23.82
N ALA A 708 -24.79 -31.63 23.89
CA ALA A 708 -25.92 -31.40 24.79
C ALA A 708 -27.01 -32.47 24.62
N ALA A 709 -27.48 -33.03 25.74
CA ALA A 709 -28.46 -34.10 25.70
C ALA A 709 -29.79 -33.62 25.07
N ALA A 710 -30.35 -34.44 24.17
CA ALA A 710 -31.64 -34.16 23.55
C ALA A 710 -32.72 -33.88 24.59
N THR A 711 -33.38 -32.73 24.46
CA THR A 711 -34.44 -32.31 25.38
C THR A 711 -35.68 -33.22 25.29
N GLU A 712 -36.40 -33.38 26.40
CA GLU A 712 -37.66 -34.16 26.43
C GLU A 712 -38.89 -33.40 25.91
N HIS A 713 -38.74 -32.16 25.44
CA HIS A 713 -39.84 -31.33 24.95
C HIS A 713 -40.43 -31.90 23.65
N VAL A 714 -41.75 -32.15 23.65
CA VAL A 714 -42.40 -32.97 22.61
C VAL A 714 -42.56 -32.29 21.24
N ASP A 715 -42.40 -30.97 21.20
CA ASP A 715 -42.50 -30.12 20.01
C ASP A 715 -41.13 -29.79 19.38
N VAL A 716 -40.04 -30.30 19.95
CA VAL A 716 -38.68 -30.12 19.40
C VAL A 716 -38.37 -31.26 18.43
N ASP A 717 -38.32 -30.94 17.13
CA ASP A 717 -37.84 -31.88 16.12
C ASP A 717 -36.31 -31.95 16.16
N GLN A 718 -35.77 -33.08 16.62
CA GLN A 718 -34.33 -33.30 16.77
C GLN A 718 -33.56 -33.36 15.43
N GLY A 719 -34.25 -33.33 14.28
CA GLY A 719 -33.63 -33.17 12.97
C GLY A 719 -33.70 -31.74 12.41
N ALA A 720 -34.27 -30.78 13.14
CA ALA A 720 -34.39 -29.39 12.71
C ALA A 720 -33.11 -28.59 12.97
N TRP A 721 -32.95 -27.49 12.23
CA TRP A 721 -31.78 -26.61 12.31
C TRP A 721 -31.52 -26.03 13.72
N TYR A 722 -32.56 -25.89 14.54
CA TYR A 722 -32.47 -25.33 15.89
C TYR A 722 -32.25 -26.39 16.99
N ALA A 723 -32.19 -27.68 16.66
CA ALA A 723 -32.27 -28.74 17.65
C ALA A 723 -31.12 -28.66 18.68
N ASP A 724 -29.89 -28.51 18.21
CA ASP A 724 -28.70 -28.46 19.06
C ASP A 724 -28.72 -27.22 19.97
N ALA A 725 -29.07 -26.06 19.41
CA ALA A 725 -29.22 -24.83 20.18
C ALA A 725 -30.30 -24.93 21.27
N VAL A 726 -31.45 -25.54 20.96
CA VAL A 726 -32.51 -25.76 21.95
C VAL A 726 -32.07 -26.76 23.03
N ASN A 727 -31.40 -27.84 22.65
CA ASN A 727 -30.86 -28.83 23.57
C ASN A 727 -29.85 -28.18 24.55
N TRP A 728 -28.92 -27.38 24.02
CA TRP A 728 -27.96 -26.62 24.80
C TRP A 728 -28.64 -25.61 25.74
N ALA A 729 -29.60 -24.84 25.24
CA ALA A 729 -30.29 -23.82 26.02
C ALA A 729 -31.08 -24.42 27.19
N VAL A 730 -31.68 -25.61 26.99
CA VAL A 730 -32.36 -26.36 28.07
C VAL A 730 -31.37 -26.96 29.05
N ALA A 731 -30.29 -27.60 28.55
CA ALA A 731 -29.28 -28.23 29.40
C ALA A 731 -28.58 -27.23 30.34
N ASN A 732 -28.36 -26.00 29.87
CA ASN A 732 -27.71 -24.92 30.62
C ASN A 732 -28.71 -24.05 31.41
N GLY A 733 -30.01 -24.35 31.37
CA GLY A 733 -31.03 -23.59 32.10
C GLY A 733 -31.29 -22.18 31.56
N VAL A 734 -30.80 -21.87 30.36
CA VAL A 734 -31.03 -20.60 29.65
C VAL A 734 -32.50 -20.49 29.24
N MET A 735 -33.09 -21.57 28.75
CA MET A 735 -34.51 -21.66 28.40
C MET A 735 -35.12 -22.98 28.87
N GLU A 736 -36.23 -22.92 29.63
CA GLU A 736 -36.81 -24.11 30.30
C GLU A 736 -38.07 -24.69 29.62
N GLY A 737 -38.63 -23.99 28.62
CA GLY A 737 -39.92 -24.37 28.01
C GLY A 737 -41.14 -24.14 28.91
N TYR A 738 -42.27 -24.75 28.56
CA TYR A 738 -43.54 -24.68 29.29
C TYR A 738 -43.81 -25.97 30.05
N SER A 739 -43.60 -25.93 31.36
CA SER A 739 -43.80 -27.09 32.25
C SER A 739 -45.24 -27.61 32.32
N ALA A 740 -46.23 -26.84 31.85
CA ALA A 740 -47.64 -27.23 31.87
C ALA A 740 -48.02 -28.13 30.68
N SER A 741 -47.26 -28.07 29.59
CA SER A 741 -47.52 -28.77 28.32
C SER A 741 -46.38 -29.68 27.86
N ASP A 742 -45.27 -29.73 28.60
CA ASP A 742 -44.03 -30.44 28.22
C ASP A 742 -43.53 -30.06 26.81
N THR A 743 -43.68 -28.77 26.45
CA THR A 743 -43.29 -28.20 25.15
C THR A 743 -42.27 -27.07 25.32
N PHE A 744 -41.30 -26.93 24.42
CA PHE A 744 -40.38 -25.80 24.38
C PHE A 744 -41.07 -24.51 23.96
N GLY A 745 -42.08 -24.62 23.08
CA GLY A 745 -42.78 -23.51 22.44
C GLY A 745 -42.18 -23.15 21.08
N VAL A 746 -41.78 -24.14 20.28
CA VAL A 746 -41.23 -23.88 18.92
C VAL A 746 -42.26 -23.11 18.09
N GLY A 747 -41.85 -22.00 17.49
CA GLY A 747 -42.66 -21.08 16.70
C GLY A 747 -43.44 -20.05 17.51
N ASP A 748 -43.42 -20.11 18.85
CA ASP A 748 -44.05 -19.09 19.68
C ASP A 748 -43.21 -17.82 19.71
N ALA A 749 -43.90 -16.67 19.72
CA ALA A 749 -43.28 -15.36 19.81
C ALA A 749 -42.68 -15.08 21.19
N LEU A 750 -41.57 -14.33 21.22
CA LEU A 750 -40.98 -13.79 22.45
C LEU A 750 -41.36 -12.32 22.68
N THR A 751 -41.72 -11.99 23.91
CA THR A 751 -41.85 -10.61 24.37
C THR A 751 -40.49 -10.05 24.83
N ARG A 752 -40.37 -8.72 24.87
CA ARG A 752 -39.15 -8.02 25.32
C ARG A 752 -38.70 -8.48 26.71
N GLU A 753 -39.64 -8.62 27.65
CA GLU A 753 -39.36 -9.08 29.00
C GLU A 753 -38.92 -10.55 29.08
N GLN A 754 -39.42 -11.39 28.17
CA GLN A 754 -38.97 -12.78 28.07
C GLN A 754 -37.56 -12.85 27.48
N PHE A 755 -37.26 -12.09 26.42
CA PHE A 755 -35.93 -12.09 25.80
C PHE A 755 -34.85 -11.55 26.76
N CYS A 756 -35.12 -10.45 27.46
CA CYS A 756 -34.18 -9.92 28.46
C CYS A 756 -33.93 -10.92 29.60
N SER A 757 -34.95 -11.70 29.98
CA SER A 757 -34.79 -12.77 30.97
C SER A 757 -33.94 -13.93 30.46
N VAL A 758 -34.07 -14.29 29.18
CA VAL A 758 -33.21 -15.29 28.53
C VAL A 758 -31.77 -14.82 28.51
N LEU A 759 -31.52 -13.59 28.04
CA LEU A 759 -30.19 -13.02 27.96
C LEU A 759 -29.53 -12.89 29.35
N ALA A 760 -30.24 -12.37 30.35
CA ALA A 760 -29.71 -12.26 31.71
C ALA A 760 -29.33 -13.62 32.32
N LYS A 761 -30.15 -14.66 32.06
CA LYS A 761 -29.84 -16.03 32.48
C LYS A 761 -28.64 -16.60 31.75
N ALA A 762 -28.57 -16.41 30.43
CA ALA A 762 -27.44 -16.83 29.61
C ALA A 762 -26.12 -16.21 30.14
N MET A 763 -26.18 -14.95 30.57
CA MET A 763 -25.02 -14.23 31.14
C MET A 763 -24.73 -14.58 32.61
N GLY A 764 -25.50 -15.46 33.24
CA GLY A 764 -25.31 -15.82 34.64
C GLY A 764 -25.55 -14.66 35.62
N ALA A 765 -26.39 -13.69 35.27
CA ALA A 765 -26.68 -12.52 36.09
C ALA A 765 -27.26 -12.91 37.47
N ASP A 766 -26.79 -12.25 38.54
CA ASP A 766 -27.36 -12.39 39.89
C ASP A 766 -28.64 -11.55 40.03
N LEU A 767 -29.73 -12.08 39.49
CA LEU A 767 -31.04 -11.41 39.49
C LEU A 767 -31.67 -11.27 40.89
N ASP A 768 -31.21 -12.02 41.89
CA ASP A 768 -31.68 -11.89 43.27
C ASP A 768 -31.08 -10.64 43.96
N ALA A 769 -29.88 -10.23 43.54
CA ALA A 769 -29.19 -9.04 44.03
C ALA A 769 -29.50 -7.76 43.22
N GLN A 770 -30.15 -7.91 42.06
CA GLN A 770 -30.41 -6.81 41.13
C GLN A 770 -31.39 -5.78 41.69
N SER A 771 -30.96 -4.50 41.71
CA SER A 771 -31.85 -3.38 42.05
C SER A 771 -32.83 -3.11 40.93
N THR A 772 -34.06 -2.70 41.25
CA THR A 772 -35.09 -2.31 40.26
C THR A 772 -35.32 -0.80 40.19
N GLU A 773 -34.53 0.01 40.89
CA GLU A 773 -34.71 1.47 40.96
C GLU A 773 -34.52 2.15 39.59
N ILE A 774 -33.65 1.62 38.73
CA ILE A 774 -33.43 2.13 37.37
C ILE A 774 -34.72 2.12 36.52
N LEU A 775 -35.67 1.24 36.84
CA LEU A 775 -36.94 1.15 36.13
C LEU A 775 -37.88 2.33 36.42
N ASP A 776 -37.67 3.08 37.51
CA ASP A 776 -38.51 4.23 37.86
C ASP A 776 -38.38 5.38 36.84
N GLU A 777 -37.37 5.34 35.97
CA GLU A 777 -37.18 6.28 34.87
C GLU A 777 -38.17 6.06 33.71
N PHE A 778 -38.81 4.89 33.64
CA PHE A 778 -39.70 4.50 32.55
C PHE A 778 -41.17 4.58 33.00
N PRO A 779 -42.02 5.35 32.29
CA PRO A 779 -43.41 5.59 32.70
C PRO A 779 -44.29 4.33 32.60
N ASP A 780 -43.86 3.31 31.88
CA ASP A 780 -44.57 2.04 31.69
C ASP A 780 -44.00 0.87 32.53
N ALA A 781 -43.07 1.14 33.46
CA ALA A 781 -42.43 0.10 34.28
C ALA A 781 -43.41 -0.72 35.15
N ASP A 782 -44.56 -0.15 35.52
CA ASP A 782 -45.63 -0.89 36.21
C ASP A 782 -46.29 -1.98 35.34
N GLY A 783 -46.08 -1.92 34.02
CA GLY A 783 -46.52 -2.94 33.06
C GLY A 783 -45.59 -4.16 32.97
N ILE A 784 -44.41 -4.12 33.59
CA ILE A 784 -43.46 -5.25 33.59
C ILE A 784 -44.00 -6.37 34.48
N SER A 785 -43.99 -7.60 33.98
CA SER A 785 -44.37 -8.76 34.77
C SER A 785 -43.47 -8.92 36.00
N ALA A 786 -44.08 -9.26 37.15
CA ALA A 786 -43.34 -9.38 38.41
C ALA A 786 -42.14 -10.35 38.35
N TRP A 787 -42.21 -11.39 37.51
CA TRP A 787 -41.14 -12.38 37.32
C TRP A 787 -39.99 -11.86 36.44
N ALA A 788 -40.21 -10.84 35.61
CA ALA A 788 -39.22 -10.29 34.70
C ALA A 788 -38.57 -9.00 35.22
N ARG A 789 -39.09 -8.45 36.33
CA ARG A 789 -38.74 -7.10 36.79
C ARG A 789 -37.25 -6.92 37.07
N THR A 790 -36.59 -7.90 37.70
CA THR A 790 -35.14 -7.83 37.94
C THR A 790 -34.33 -8.03 36.66
N ALA A 791 -34.74 -8.93 35.76
CA ALA A 791 -34.05 -9.11 34.47
C ALA A 791 -34.14 -7.87 33.57
N MET A 792 -35.29 -7.20 33.54
CA MET A 792 -35.46 -5.93 32.83
C MET A 792 -34.59 -4.84 33.43
N ALA A 793 -34.49 -4.76 34.76
CA ALA A 793 -33.61 -3.80 35.42
C ALA A 793 -32.13 -4.08 35.10
N TRP A 794 -31.72 -5.34 35.14
CA TRP A 794 -30.36 -5.75 34.74
C TRP A 794 -30.04 -5.35 33.30
N ALA A 795 -30.98 -5.56 32.37
CA ALA A 795 -30.76 -5.21 30.96
C ALA A 795 -30.64 -3.69 30.73
N VAL A 796 -31.35 -2.87 31.52
CA VAL A 796 -31.18 -1.41 31.47
C VAL A 796 -29.86 -0.99 32.12
N ASP A 797 -29.52 -1.53 33.29
CA ASP A 797 -28.29 -1.17 34.02
C ASP A 797 -27.00 -1.48 33.26
N ASN A 798 -27.05 -2.45 32.34
CA ASN A 798 -25.91 -2.81 31.49
C ASN A 798 -26.02 -2.25 30.07
N ASP A 799 -26.89 -1.26 29.84
CA ASP A 799 -27.07 -0.58 28.54
C ASP A 799 -27.43 -1.52 27.37
N VAL A 800 -27.98 -2.72 27.68
CA VAL A 800 -28.43 -3.71 26.69
C VAL A 800 -29.77 -3.31 26.08
N ILE A 801 -30.60 -2.62 26.86
CA ILE A 801 -31.83 -1.98 26.38
C ILE A 801 -31.92 -0.55 26.92
N ASP A 802 -32.33 0.36 26.04
CA ASP A 802 -32.49 1.78 26.38
C ASP A 802 -33.96 2.26 26.30
N GLY A 803 -34.89 1.35 25.99
CA GLY A 803 -36.31 1.69 25.76
C GLY A 803 -36.58 2.28 24.37
N VAL A 804 -37.85 2.58 24.10
CA VAL A 804 -38.36 3.10 22.83
C VAL A 804 -38.93 4.50 23.07
N GLU A 805 -38.50 5.47 22.28
CA GLU A 805 -39.02 6.83 22.37
C GLU A 805 -40.49 6.88 21.89
N THR A 806 -41.40 7.39 22.72
CA THR A 806 -42.82 7.58 22.39
C THR A 806 -43.25 9.03 22.66
N GLU A 807 -44.46 9.41 22.22
CA GLU A 807 -45.05 10.71 22.58
C GLU A 807 -45.18 10.91 24.11
N GLY A 808 -45.22 9.82 24.89
CA GLY A 808 -45.33 9.79 26.35
C GLY A 808 -43.99 9.82 27.08
N GLY A 809 -42.87 9.83 26.36
CA GLY A 809 -41.51 9.63 26.86
C GLY A 809 -40.95 8.27 26.46
N ARG A 810 -39.82 7.91 27.03
CA ARG A 810 -39.11 6.66 26.73
C ARG A 810 -39.72 5.49 27.50
N GLU A 811 -40.23 4.48 26.79
CA GLU A 811 -40.97 3.33 27.35
C GLU A 811 -40.22 2.01 27.12
N LEU A 812 -40.31 1.05 28.05
CA LEU A 812 -39.67 -0.27 27.91
C LEU A 812 -40.46 -1.22 27.03
N GLN A 813 -41.78 -1.07 26.98
CA GLN A 813 -42.73 -1.89 26.23
C GLN A 813 -42.58 -3.39 26.53
N ALA A 814 -42.39 -3.74 27.80
CA ALA A 814 -41.98 -5.05 28.28
C ALA A 814 -42.77 -6.24 27.71
N ALA A 815 -44.11 -6.14 27.65
CA ALA A 815 -44.99 -7.20 27.16
C ALA A 815 -45.14 -7.24 25.63
N ARG A 816 -44.48 -6.37 24.88
CA ARG A 816 -44.56 -6.34 23.42
C ARG A 816 -43.71 -7.46 22.82
N VAL A 817 -44.26 -8.11 21.78
CA VAL A 817 -43.52 -9.08 20.96
C VAL A 817 -42.37 -8.40 20.24
N MET A 818 -41.20 -9.04 20.27
CA MET A 818 -39.99 -8.54 19.59
C MET A 818 -39.97 -8.91 18.12
N THR A 819 -39.29 -8.08 17.33
CA THR A 819 -38.88 -8.44 15.97
C THR A 819 -37.44 -8.95 15.92
N ARG A 820 -37.05 -9.54 14.79
CA ARG A 820 -35.65 -9.94 14.54
C ARG A 820 -34.68 -8.75 14.57
N ALA A 821 -35.06 -7.59 14.03
CA ALA A 821 -34.26 -6.37 14.12
C ALA A 821 -34.00 -5.92 15.56
N GLU A 822 -34.99 -6.06 16.43
CA GLU A 822 -34.83 -5.71 17.85
C GLU A 822 -33.94 -6.71 18.58
N MET A 823 -33.98 -7.99 18.22
CA MET A 823 -33.02 -8.96 18.73
C MET A 823 -31.60 -8.56 18.30
N ALA A 824 -31.39 -8.24 17.03
CA ALA A 824 -30.08 -7.81 16.54
C ALA A 824 -29.54 -6.58 17.28
N LYS A 825 -30.38 -5.55 17.50
CA LYS A 825 -30.02 -4.38 18.33
C LYS A 825 -29.58 -4.77 19.73
N VAL A 826 -30.35 -5.61 20.40
CA VAL A 826 -30.05 -6.03 21.77
C VAL A 826 -28.76 -6.85 21.84
N MET A 827 -28.54 -7.73 20.87
CA MET A 827 -27.32 -8.56 20.82
C MET A 827 -26.07 -7.75 20.52
N ALA A 828 -26.13 -6.85 19.53
CA ALA A 828 -25.05 -5.94 19.22
C ALA A 828 -24.68 -5.09 20.45
N ALA A 829 -25.68 -4.47 21.09
CA ALA A 829 -25.46 -3.66 22.29
C ALA A 829 -24.84 -4.48 23.44
N ALA A 830 -25.28 -5.72 23.65
CA ALA A 830 -24.72 -6.57 24.68
C ALA A 830 -23.22 -6.89 24.44
N VAL A 831 -22.81 -7.06 23.18
CA VAL A 831 -21.39 -7.22 22.79
C VAL A 831 -20.61 -5.93 23.00
N ASP A 832 -21.11 -4.81 22.48
CA ASP A 832 -20.40 -3.53 22.53
C ASP A 832 -20.24 -2.97 23.97
N THR A 833 -21.12 -3.35 24.89
CA THR A 833 -21.05 -2.96 26.31
C THR A 833 -20.06 -3.80 27.12
N GLY A 834 -19.39 -4.79 26.50
CA GLY A 834 -18.39 -5.63 27.17
C GLY A 834 -18.97 -6.55 28.24
N ILE A 835 -20.29 -6.81 28.19
CA ILE A 835 -20.93 -7.84 29.02
C ILE A 835 -20.35 -9.23 28.68
N PHE A 836 -19.83 -9.37 27.47
CA PHE A 836 -18.97 -10.45 27.05
C PHE A 836 -17.52 -10.02 27.29
N ALA A 837 -16.80 -10.77 28.14
CA ALA A 837 -15.35 -10.73 28.05
C ALA A 837 -14.97 -11.47 26.77
N GLU A 838 -14.29 -10.79 25.83
CA GLU A 838 -13.60 -11.45 24.72
C GLU A 838 -12.75 -12.60 25.30
N GLY A 839 -13.04 -13.82 24.86
CA GLY A 839 -12.39 -15.04 25.32
C GLY A 839 -11.01 -15.23 24.72
#